data_AF-A0A522WV49-F1
#
_entry.id   AF-A0A522WV49-F1
#
_cell.length_a   1.000
_cell.length_b   1.000
_cell.length_c   1.000
_cell.angle_alpha   90.00
_cell.angle_beta   90.00
_cell.angle_gamma   90.00
#
_symmetry.space_group_name_H-M   'P 1'
#
loop_
_entity.id
_entity.type
_entity.pdbx_description
1 polymer ?
#
loop_
_entity_poly.entity_id
_entity_poly.type
_entity_poly.pdbx_seq_one_letter_code
_entity_poly.pdbx_strand_id
1 'polypeptide(L)'
;MRCRLLLIFLPFIYASVGIADEALWNCAQSKDSKEWVCVGEKKAQDKTGAVDIPASPEPSANAQESPVKDVQSAPVEAVEQSAGSGLAGKASEGARAGTAGDEHVQPSVVESQPGPAENTELGLDAPKPPISTKTDEAPRQVSVESKQADQPVSDSNSASDCSGPSCGHAIPNDKKALQTEANRPGWTCDAKAADNNWDCKLVGADPKGQARITETPESGVSLLTPAFDRNEEQTFNNLKSQLKYDPWQSCLAPGVAKPSFASEKDLRATSPLDINSDYAEIFDNEIYSYTGNVEMTRADQRSVSNKASYDTVSETLDLQGSVYYSEDELALHSESASLNLASDRARLREALFISPATPLRGRANAIYRESNTLSRYKGVAYTSCRPGNQDWVVHASELKLNKSTGQGAAKNAWLEFKGAPVFYSPYLSFPIDNRRLSGFLAPSFGNTQRAGFSLSTPYYWNIAPNYDATLRPRYLSKRDIVLGGDFRYLTEMTKGTADLEFLPHDALRNKARYLAAIKNTTQFTSHISSNMDLNYVSDKDYLSDLGNALSVSTYSSYLLSQANLGYANEGVSLNGHVDNYQSIDKAITDASLPYRRLPQVNLNLNHAFNFMPLNTVMDAEYVYFQHDSVVNGQRTSVKPSVSLPLQTTSAFLTPKISLQHTQYLLSNPKGGVLLSSDNPSRTLPVFSTDSGLYMEKSVDFSNRSYLHTLEPRLFYLYIPKSDQSNIPIFDTALYDFSFNSMFLENRFSGTDRLQDANQLTAALTTRLVDAKSGREKLKLGVGEIAYFKNREVTLPGYPIETNQFSPLVTELNAELTEHISLSSGLQWDPHLNDIVRHKAMLHFINQPGEIVNLGYRYRQNTLIPTALGTRPYDIIQSDASFHWPVYNDWSAVGKWTYSLLNNSTQESFFGLEKENCCWRFRVIGRRWINNINLNLNPNLQGPNVQSLLDVDATGVSQTGVFFQVELKGLTGVGEKLDEFFEQQIYGYRKSQK
;
A
#
# COMPACT_ATOMS: atom_id res chain seq x y z
N MET A 1 -23.56 41.76 6.06
CA MET A 1 -23.44 42.84 7.07
C MET A 1 -23.18 42.19 8.42
N ARG A 2 -22.25 42.71 9.24
CA ARG A 2 -21.84 42.19 10.58
C ARG A 2 -21.45 40.70 10.65
N CYS A 3 -20.17 40.46 10.35
CA CYS A 3 -19.41 39.33 10.87
C CYS A 3 -19.27 39.44 12.40
N ARG A 4 -19.31 38.32 13.13
CA ARG A 4 -18.81 38.21 14.51
C ARG A 4 -17.97 36.94 14.64
N LEU A 5 -16.65 37.10 14.73
CA LEU A 5 -15.79 36.10 15.34
C LEU A 5 -16.27 35.84 16.78
N LEU A 6 -16.15 34.59 17.23
CA LEU A 6 -16.09 34.27 18.65
C LEU A 6 -14.92 33.32 18.86
N LEU A 7 -13.98 33.80 19.65
CA LEU A 7 -12.69 33.20 19.99
C LEU A 7 -12.72 32.97 21.51
N ILE A 8 -11.90 32.05 22.02
CA ILE A 8 -11.65 31.76 23.45
C ILE A 8 -12.71 30.86 24.12
N PHE A 9 -12.32 29.62 24.46
CA PHE A 9 -11.95 29.29 25.84
C PHE A 9 -11.06 28.03 25.91
N LEU A 10 -9.79 28.26 26.24
CA LEU A 10 -8.83 27.25 26.71
C LEU A 10 -8.69 27.46 28.24
N PRO A 11 -8.98 26.47 29.09
CA PRO A 11 -8.53 26.50 30.47
C PRO A 11 -7.14 25.87 30.58
N PHE A 12 -6.19 26.63 31.13
CA PHE A 12 -4.95 26.07 31.68
C PHE A 12 -5.30 25.05 32.78
N ILE A 13 -4.65 23.89 32.78
CA ILE A 13 -4.47 23.08 33.99
C ILE A 13 -2.97 22.91 34.19
N TYR A 14 -2.44 23.59 35.21
CA TYR A 14 -1.15 23.25 35.80
C TYR A 14 -1.34 21.99 36.65
N ALA A 15 -0.63 20.91 36.32
CA ALA A 15 -0.50 19.74 37.18
C ALA A 15 0.96 19.28 37.17
N SER A 16 1.63 19.38 38.33
CA SER A 16 3.03 19.02 38.52
C SER A 16 3.14 17.68 39.25
N VAL A 17 3.25 16.58 38.48
CA VAL A 17 3.67 15.23 38.89
C VAL A 17 4.36 14.69 37.62
N GLY A 18 5.55 14.09 37.61
CA GLY A 18 6.26 13.31 38.61
C GLY A 18 6.73 12.06 37.86
N ILE A 19 8.04 11.94 37.63
CA ILE A 19 8.64 11.06 36.61
C ILE A 19 8.43 9.59 36.95
N ALA A 20 8.07 8.80 35.93
CA ALA A 20 8.32 7.36 35.86
C ALA A 20 8.73 7.02 34.41
N ASP A 21 9.88 6.38 34.26
CA ASP A 21 10.57 6.18 32.98
C ASP A 21 10.05 4.99 32.14
N GLU A 22 10.60 4.91 30.92
CA GLU A 22 10.59 3.77 29.99
C GLU A 22 9.32 3.50 29.16
N ALA A 23 9.24 4.16 27.98
CA ALA A 23 9.45 3.45 26.71
C ALA A 23 9.61 4.41 25.50
N LEU A 24 10.42 3.96 24.52
CA LEU A 24 10.57 4.49 23.15
C LEU A 24 11.32 5.82 22.98
N TRP A 25 12.32 5.78 22.08
CA TRP A 25 13.25 6.86 21.68
C TRP A 25 14.24 7.32 22.77
N ASN A 26 15.49 6.83 22.69
CA ASN A 26 16.61 7.38 23.46
C ASN A 26 17.02 8.74 22.88
N CYS A 27 16.27 9.78 23.26
CA CYS A 27 16.56 11.18 23.01
C CYS A 27 17.06 11.82 24.30
N ALA A 28 18.28 12.36 24.28
CA ALA A 28 18.81 13.15 25.39
C ALA A 28 18.93 14.63 24.96
N GLN A 29 18.48 15.54 25.82
CA GLN A 29 18.73 16.96 25.62
C GLN A 29 20.18 17.29 26.03
N SER A 30 20.95 17.86 25.12
CA SER A 30 22.32 18.31 25.39
C SER A 30 22.32 19.40 26.46
N LYS A 31 23.08 19.19 27.54
CA LYS A 31 23.16 20.16 28.67
C LYS A 31 23.71 21.52 28.24
N ASP A 32 24.55 21.55 27.21
CA ASP A 32 25.23 22.76 26.76
C ASP A 32 24.50 23.51 25.64
N SER A 33 23.80 22.81 24.73
CA SER A 33 23.08 23.45 23.60
C SER A 33 21.57 23.51 23.75
N LYS A 34 20.97 22.77 24.71
CA LYS A 34 19.51 22.55 24.83
C LYS A 34 18.86 21.90 23.60
N GLU A 35 19.63 21.42 22.63
CA GLU A 35 19.12 20.66 21.50
C GLU A 35 18.90 19.18 21.88
N TRP A 36 17.88 18.57 21.29
CA TRP A 36 17.55 17.16 21.48
C TRP A 36 18.30 16.28 20.48
N VAL A 37 19.05 15.31 20.97
CA VAL A 37 19.79 14.33 20.16
C VAL A 37 19.19 12.95 20.38
N CYS A 38 18.61 12.38 19.33
CA CYS A 38 17.99 11.05 19.34
C CYS A 38 18.88 10.05 18.62
N VAL A 39 19.13 8.90 19.25
CA VAL A 39 19.93 7.81 18.66
C VAL A 39 19.02 6.62 18.33
N GLY A 40 19.13 6.08 17.11
CA GLY A 40 18.41 4.87 16.69
C GLY A 40 18.86 3.63 17.46
N GLU A 41 18.02 2.59 17.44
CA GLU A 41 18.17 1.36 18.23
C GLU A 41 19.58 0.74 18.17
N LYS A 42 20.20 0.55 19.34
CA LYS A 42 21.32 -0.40 19.46
C LYS A 42 20.76 -1.82 19.48
N LYS A 43 21.18 -2.65 18.52
CA LYS A 43 20.99 -4.11 18.59
C LYS A 43 21.56 -4.64 19.91
N ALA A 44 20.86 -5.59 20.52
CA ALA A 44 21.38 -6.35 21.65
C ALA A 44 22.68 -7.06 21.26
N GLN A 45 23.71 -6.97 22.11
CA GLN A 45 24.93 -7.76 21.99
C GLN A 45 24.85 -9.01 22.86
N ASP A 46 25.39 -10.11 22.35
CA ASP A 46 25.51 -11.40 23.03
C ASP A 46 26.23 -11.29 24.39
N LYS A 47 25.78 -12.14 25.32
CA LYS A 47 26.51 -12.45 26.56
C LYS A 47 27.10 -13.85 26.49
N THR A 48 28.42 -13.96 26.43
CA THR A 48 29.18 -15.16 26.80
C THR A 48 30.37 -14.75 27.68
N GLY A 49 30.75 -15.62 28.62
CA GLY A 49 31.90 -15.41 29.52
C GLY A 49 31.51 -15.04 30.96
N ALA A 50 31.82 -15.94 31.90
CA ALA A 50 31.67 -15.75 33.35
C ALA A 50 33.01 -15.36 34.00
N VAL A 51 32.97 -14.87 35.26
CA VAL A 51 33.83 -15.29 36.40
C VAL A 51 33.44 -14.54 37.69
N ASP A 52 33.09 -15.34 38.70
CA ASP A 52 33.20 -15.24 40.16
C ASP A 52 32.71 -14.07 41.07
N ILE A 53 32.32 -14.56 42.25
CA ILE A 53 31.69 -14.05 43.49
C ILE A 53 32.82 -13.67 44.52
N PRO A 54 32.64 -12.95 45.67
CA PRO A 54 31.42 -12.73 46.51
C PRO A 54 31.17 -11.32 47.10
N ALA A 55 29.96 -11.15 47.67
CA ALA A 55 29.69 -10.87 49.11
C ALA A 55 28.56 -9.83 49.35
N SER A 56 27.49 -10.29 50.00
CA SER A 56 26.50 -9.43 50.69
C SER A 56 27.01 -9.12 52.12
N PRO A 57 26.53 -8.06 52.80
CA PRO A 57 25.33 -8.25 53.64
C PRO A 57 24.40 -7.02 53.79
N GLU A 58 23.09 -7.31 53.87
CA GLU A 58 22.06 -6.54 54.63
C GLU A 58 22.28 -6.68 56.17
N PRO A 59 21.65 -5.90 57.11
CA PRO A 59 20.21 -5.54 57.10
C PRO A 59 19.76 -4.25 57.86
N SER A 60 18.41 -4.09 57.99
CA SER A 60 17.65 -3.42 59.08
C SER A 60 17.55 -1.88 59.14
N ALA A 61 16.56 -1.22 59.79
CA ALA A 61 15.14 -1.52 60.09
C ALA A 61 14.45 -0.27 60.75
N ASN A 62 13.12 -0.16 60.65
CA ASN A 62 12.13 0.54 61.53
C ASN A 62 12.37 1.96 62.11
N ALA A 63 11.36 2.85 62.01
CA ALA A 63 10.39 3.18 63.10
C ALA A 63 9.74 4.60 63.02
N GLN A 64 8.41 4.66 63.26
CA GLN A 64 7.61 5.67 64.03
C GLN A 64 7.76 7.21 63.77
N GLU A 65 6.79 8.11 63.98
CA GLU A 65 5.50 8.03 64.72
C GLU A 65 4.43 9.07 64.28
N SER A 66 3.18 8.80 64.70
CA SER A 66 1.91 9.60 64.78
C SER A 66 2.04 11.10 65.21
N PRO A 67 1.00 12.00 65.08
CA PRO A 67 -0.40 11.71 65.44
C PRO A 67 -1.61 12.50 64.80
N VAL A 68 -2.79 11.84 64.74
CA VAL A 68 -4.13 12.26 65.31
C VAL A 68 -4.81 13.55 64.77
N LYS A 69 -6.14 13.69 64.46
CA LYS A 69 -7.41 13.12 64.98
C LYS A 69 -8.60 13.29 63.97
N ASP A 70 -9.53 12.33 63.90
CA ASP A 70 -11.04 12.39 64.01
C ASP A 70 -11.85 13.62 63.48
N VAL A 71 -13.13 13.58 63.01
CA VAL A 71 -14.21 12.52 62.97
C VAL A 71 -15.47 13.01 62.18
N GLN A 72 -16.23 12.09 61.54
CA GLN A 72 -17.71 12.08 61.23
C GLN A 72 -18.39 13.29 60.52
N SER A 73 -19.58 13.22 59.88
CA SER A 73 -20.48 12.14 59.38
C SER A 73 -21.53 12.72 58.40
N ALA A 74 -22.24 11.86 57.65
CA ALA A 74 -23.52 12.16 56.96
C ALA A 74 -24.71 12.25 57.98
N PRO A 75 -26.05 12.32 57.63
CA PRO A 75 -26.75 12.17 56.33
C PRO A 75 -28.10 12.96 56.08
N VAL A 76 -28.74 12.71 54.90
CA VAL A 76 -30.22 12.48 54.65
C VAL A 76 -31.30 13.63 54.57
N GLU A 77 -32.27 13.41 53.63
CA GLU A 77 -33.68 13.87 53.44
C GLU A 77 -34.15 15.34 53.13
N ALA A 78 -34.55 15.57 51.85
CA ALA A 78 -35.94 15.61 51.29
C ALA A 78 -37.02 16.74 51.52
N VAL A 79 -37.82 16.91 50.43
CA VAL A 79 -39.24 17.41 50.25
C VAL A 79 -39.57 18.93 50.21
N GLU A 80 -40.65 19.21 49.44
CA GLU A 80 -41.52 20.41 49.33
C GLU A 80 -41.06 21.61 48.47
N GLN A 81 -41.91 22.42 47.84
CA GLN A 81 -43.24 22.35 47.19
C GLN A 81 -43.63 23.83 46.90
N SER A 82 -44.07 24.16 45.68
CA SER A 82 -45.03 25.25 45.33
C SER A 82 -45.02 25.42 43.79
N ALA A 83 -46.10 25.26 43.02
CA ALA A 83 -47.46 25.85 43.05
C ALA A 83 -47.53 27.22 42.34
N GLY A 84 -48.42 27.39 41.34
CA GLY A 84 -48.76 28.72 40.85
C GLY A 84 -49.40 28.91 39.45
N SER A 85 -50.64 28.42 39.22
CA SER A 85 -51.63 28.94 38.23
C SER A 85 -51.28 28.98 36.70
N GLY A 86 -52.24 28.96 35.77
CA GLY A 86 -53.70 28.75 35.86
C GLY A 86 -54.46 29.21 34.59
N LEU A 87 -55.72 28.75 34.47
CA LEU A 87 -56.79 29.21 33.53
C LEU A 87 -56.67 28.86 32.03
N ALA A 88 -57.74 28.78 31.22
CA ALA A 88 -59.12 28.24 31.37
C ALA A 88 -59.92 28.39 30.04
N GLY A 89 -60.87 27.47 29.78
CA GLY A 89 -61.95 27.60 28.76
C GLY A 89 -61.88 26.54 27.65
N LYS A 90 -62.80 25.57 27.47
CA LYS A 90 -64.29 25.46 27.39
C LYS A 90 -64.86 25.51 25.95
N ALA A 91 -65.70 24.50 25.64
CA ALA A 91 -66.79 24.46 24.65
C ALA A 91 -66.39 24.47 23.14
N SER A 92 -67.13 23.82 22.22
CA SER A 92 -68.33 22.93 22.30
C SER A 92 -68.59 22.19 20.97
N GLU A 93 -69.21 21.00 21.08
CA GLU A 93 -70.25 20.40 20.21
C GLU A 93 -70.20 20.43 18.66
N GLY A 94 -70.55 19.28 18.05
CA GLY A 94 -70.95 19.17 16.64
C GLY A 94 -71.13 17.70 16.20
N ALA A 95 -72.38 17.20 16.12
CA ALA A 95 -72.67 15.77 15.92
C ALA A 95 -73.56 15.47 14.69
N ARG A 96 -73.35 14.28 14.08
CA ARG A 96 -74.26 13.38 13.32
C ARG A 96 -73.46 12.62 12.24
N ALA A 97 -73.61 11.33 11.89
CA ALA A 97 -74.51 10.19 12.18
C ALA A 97 -75.22 9.65 10.91
N GLY A 98 -75.10 8.33 10.68
CA GLY A 98 -75.78 7.49 9.66
C GLY A 98 -74.83 6.42 9.11
N THR A 99 -74.91 5.09 9.35
CA THR A 99 -75.96 4.04 9.21
C THR A 99 -76.44 3.82 7.76
N ALA A 100 -76.60 2.60 7.20
CA ALA A 100 -76.29 1.21 7.59
C ALA A 100 -76.56 0.24 6.38
N GLY A 101 -76.31 -1.08 6.54
CA GLY A 101 -76.68 -2.19 5.61
C GLY A 101 -75.47 -2.84 4.90
N ASP A 102 -75.06 -4.09 5.15
CA ASP A 102 -75.71 -5.42 4.84
C ASP A 102 -75.94 -5.60 3.32
N GLU A 103 -75.50 -6.68 2.65
CA GLU A 103 -75.80 -8.10 2.94
C GLU A 103 -74.83 -9.12 2.25
N HIS A 104 -75.06 -10.43 2.41
CA HIS A 104 -74.29 -11.57 1.88
C HIS A 104 -74.34 -11.78 0.35
N VAL A 105 -73.43 -12.61 -0.20
CA VAL A 105 -73.74 -13.86 -0.98
C VAL A 105 -72.46 -14.61 -1.43
N GLN A 106 -72.42 -15.94 -1.19
CA GLN A 106 -71.66 -16.95 -1.95
C GLN A 106 -72.66 -17.79 -2.78
N PRO A 107 -72.30 -18.40 -3.94
CA PRO A 107 -71.99 -19.85 -3.90
C PRO A 107 -71.05 -20.43 -5.00
N SER A 108 -70.51 -21.63 -4.71
CA SER A 108 -70.26 -22.83 -5.56
C SER A 108 -69.55 -22.72 -6.94
N VAL A 109 -68.40 -23.37 -7.20
CA VAL A 109 -68.11 -24.83 -7.36
C VAL A 109 -68.59 -25.46 -8.69
N VAL A 110 -67.65 -25.97 -9.49
CA VAL A 110 -67.79 -27.12 -10.41
C VAL A 110 -66.50 -27.94 -10.38
N GLU A 111 -66.62 -29.26 -10.50
CA GLU A 111 -65.59 -30.30 -10.31
C GLU A 111 -65.57 -31.26 -11.51
N SER A 112 -64.40 -31.81 -11.90
CA SER A 112 -64.33 -32.99 -12.78
C SER A 112 -62.98 -33.74 -12.76
N GLN A 113 -63.00 -35.00 -12.29
CA GLN A 113 -62.06 -36.11 -12.55
C GLN A 113 -62.91 -37.41 -12.68
N PRO A 114 -62.50 -38.49 -13.40
CA PRO A 114 -61.38 -39.44 -13.10
C PRO A 114 -60.54 -39.80 -14.37
N GLY A 115 -59.39 -40.51 -14.41
CA GLY A 115 -58.83 -41.68 -13.66
C GLY A 115 -58.86 -42.96 -14.55
N PRO A 116 -58.07 -44.07 -14.34
CA PRO A 116 -56.89 -44.32 -13.48
C PRO A 116 -55.76 -45.25 -14.08
N ALA A 117 -54.76 -45.61 -13.24
CA ALA A 117 -53.81 -46.77 -13.30
C ALA A 117 -52.63 -46.74 -14.34
N GLU A 118 -51.46 -47.38 -14.15
CA GLU A 118 -51.04 -48.44 -13.18
C GLU A 118 -49.53 -48.37 -12.75
N ASN A 119 -49.16 -49.17 -11.75
CA ASN A 119 -47.91 -49.29 -10.95
C ASN A 119 -46.55 -49.45 -11.68
N THR A 120 -45.42 -49.13 -11.01
CA THR A 120 -44.39 -50.07 -10.43
C THR A 120 -43.00 -49.40 -10.18
N GLU A 121 -42.18 -50.06 -9.37
CA GLU A 121 -40.97 -49.68 -8.60
C GLU A 121 -39.67 -49.22 -9.32
N LEU A 122 -38.81 -48.56 -8.51
CA LEU A 122 -37.33 -48.55 -8.44
C LEU A 122 -36.47 -49.29 -9.50
N GLY A 123 -35.38 -48.65 -9.97
CA GLY A 123 -34.22 -49.40 -10.51
C GLY A 123 -33.16 -48.65 -11.33
N LEU A 124 -32.04 -48.29 -10.67
CA LEU A 124 -30.64 -48.27 -11.14
C LEU A 124 -30.22 -48.06 -12.62
N ASP A 125 -29.34 -47.06 -12.78
CA ASP A 125 -28.13 -47.00 -13.63
C ASP A 125 -28.16 -46.81 -15.16
N ALA A 126 -27.04 -46.28 -15.67
CA ALA A 126 -26.84 -45.73 -17.01
C ALA A 126 -26.84 -46.75 -18.17
N PRO A 127 -26.97 -46.28 -19.43
CA PRO A 127 -25.80 -46.40 -20.32
C PRO A 127 -25.57 -45.27 -21.36
N LYS A 128 -24.46 -45.45 -22.10
CA LYS A 128 -23.82 -44.62 -23.14
C LYS A 128 -24.63 -44.44 -24.47
N PRO A 129 -24.21 -43.51 -25.37
CA PRO A 129 -25.00 -43.02 -26.52
C PRO A 129 -24.91 -43.89 -27.78
N PRO A 130 -25.75 -43.64 -28.81
CA PRO A 130 -25.17 -43.29 -30.13
C PRO A 130 -26.00 -42.41 -31.10
N ILE A 131 -25.28 -41.65 -31.94
CA ILE A 131 -25.31 -41.54 -33.42
C ILE A 131 -26.64 -41.73 -34.21
N SER A 132 -26.98 -40.74 -35.06
CA SER A 132 -27.52 -40.89 -36.43
C SER A 132 -27.66 -39.52 -37.13
N THR A 133 -27.46 -39.25 -38.43
CA THR A 133 -26.77 -39.84 -39.60
C THR A 133 -27.29 -39.08 -40.85
N LYS A 134 -26.40 -38.72 -41.80
CA LYS A 134 -26.68 -38.59 -43.27
C LYS A 134 -27.62 -37.43 -43.72
N THR A 135 -27.58 -36.85 -44.93
CA THR A 135 -26.74 -36.88 -46.18
C THR A 135 -27.11 -35.61 -47.03
N ASP A 136 -26.55 -35.23 -48.20
CA ASP A 136 -25.56 -35.81 -49.14
C ASP A 136 -24.84 -34.72 -50.00
N GLU A 137 -24.06 -35.18 -50.99
CA GLU A 137 -23.75 -34.54 -52.30
C GLU A 137 -22.64 -33.48 -52.47
N ALA A 138 -22.10 -33.47 -53.70
CA ALA A 138 -20.77 -32.99 -54.09
C ALA A 138 -20.79 -31.92 -55.22
N PRO A 139 -19.68 -31.20 -55.48
CA PRO A 139 -19.73 -29.93 -56.22
C PRO A 139 -19.34 -29.97 -57.71
N ARG A 140 -19.98 -29.11 -58.51
CA ARG A 140 -19.66 -28.67 -59.89
C ARG A 140 -20.45 -27.37 -60.18
N GLN A 141 -20.04 -26.38 -60.98
CA GLN A 141 -18.76 -25.99 -61.60
C GLN A 141 -18.96 -24.60 -62.29
N VAL A 142 -17.89 -23.82 -62.57
CA VAL A 142 -17.79 -22.81 -63.69
C VAL A 142 -18.62 -21.49 -63.50
N SER A 143 -18.17 -20.24 -63.75
CA SER A 143 -16.99 -19.66 -64.49
C SER A 143 -16.76 -18.13 -64.27
N VAL A 144 -15.51 -17.65 -64.51
CA VAL A 144 -15.11 -16.36 -65.20
C VAL A 144 -15.26 -15.01 -64.42
N GLU A 145 -14.30 -14.05 -64.38
CA GLU A 145 -12.95 -13.89 -65.01
C GLU A 145 -11.97 -12.90 -64.29
N SER A 146 -10.66 -13.25 -64.25
CA SER A 146 -9.42 -12.42 -64.43
C SER A 146 -9.14 -11.14 -63.57
N LYS A 147 -7.91 -10.65 -63.27
CA LYS A 147 -6.46 -10.84 -63.63
C LYS A 147 -5.57 -10.45 -62.41
N GLN A 148 -4.24 -10.65 -62.30
CA GLN A 148 -3.22 -11.59 -62.83
C GLN A 148 -1.84 -11.22 -62.17
N ALA A 149 -0.88 -12.17 -62.17
CA ALA A 149 0.58 -12.02 -61.93
C ALA A 149 1.10 -11.88 -60.48
N ASP A 150 2.23 -12.49 -60.08
CA ASP A 150 2.94 -13.69 -60.61
C ASP A 150 3.92 -14.24 -59.54
N GLN A 151 4.16 -15.55 -59.53
CA GLN A 151 5.28 -16.23 -58.85
C GLN A 151 5.71 -17.49 -59.64
N PRO A 152 6.99 -17.88 -59.54
CA PRO A 152 7.39 -19.28 -59.46
C PRO A 152 8.24 -19.51 -58.19
N VAL A 153 7.86 -20.37 -57.23
CA VAL A 153 7.66 -21.84 -57.27
C VAL A 153 8.97 -22.62 -57.45
N SER A 154 9.22 -23.52 -56.49
CA SER A 154 10.31 -24.52 -56.47
C SER A 154 9.74 -25.86 -55.99
N ASP A 155 10.09 -26.99 -56.62
CA ASP A 155 9.65 -28.30 -56.13
C ASP A 155 10.53 -29.49 -56.58
N SER A 156 10.59 -30.54 -55.74
CA SER A 156 11.22 -31.87 -55.93
C SER A 156 12.78 -31.94 -56.07
N ASN A 157 13.54 -32.90 -55.49
CA ASN A 157 13.30 -34.34 -55.34
C ASN A 157 14.27 -35.10 -54.37
N SER A 158 13.84 -36.29 -53.92
CA SER A 158 14.59 -37.53 -53.54
C SER A 158 15.67 -37.61 -52.41
N ALA A 159 15.22 -38.10 -51.23
CA ALA A 159 15.65 -39.30 -50.47
C ALA A 159 17.12 -39.73 -50.25
N SER A 160 17.48 -40.03 -48.98
CA SER A 160 17.84 -41.39 -48.49
C SER A 160 18.14 -41.44 -46.97
N ASP A 161 18.08 -42.64 -46.37
CA ASP A 161 18.16 -42.92 -44.92
C ASP A 161 19.53 -42.66 -44.26
N CYS A 162 19.50 -42.32 -42.96
CA CYS A 162 20.52 -42.74 -41.99
C CYS A 162 19.93 -42.86 -40.58
N SER A 163 20.11 -44.04 -39.96
CA SER A 163 19.62 -44.38 -38.62
C SER A 163 20.78 -44.59 -37.65
N GLY A 164 20.84 -43.78 -36.57
CA GLY A 164 21.87 -43.89 -35.54
C GLY A 164 22.05 -42.61 -34.72
N PRO A 165 22.42 -42.68 -33.42
CA PRO A 165 22.28 -41.56 -32.50
C PRO A 165 23.52 -40.65 -32.41
N SER A 166 23.64 -39.64 -33.27
CA SER A 166 24.39 -38.40 -32.98
C SER A 166 24.25 -37.33 -34.08
N CYS A 167 23.31 -36.38 -33.92
CA CYS A 167 23.22 -35.18 -34.76
C CYS A 167 22.92 -33.95 -33.90
N GLY A 168 23.92 -33.07 -33.72
CA GLY A 168 23.75 -31.78 -33.05
C GLY A 168 23.08 -30.74 -33.96
N HIS A 169 22.35 -29.79 -33.37
CA HIS A 169 21.76 -28.68 -34.11
C HIS A 169 22.81 -27.62 -34.45
N ALA A 170 22.93 -27.29 -35.73
CA ALA A 170 23.66 -26.12 -36.23
C ALA A 170 22.69 -25.20 -36.98
N ILE A 171 22.76 -23.89 -36.71
CA ILE A 171 21.89 -22.87 -37.30
C ILE A 171 22.50 -22.37 -38.62
N PRO A 172 21.71 -22.16 -39.71
CA PRO A 172 22.23 -21.64 -40.98
C PRO A 172 22.69 -20.18 -40.89
N ASN A 173 23.70 -19.83 -41.68
CA ASN A 173 24.39 -18.55 -41.66
C ASN A 173 24.13 -17.82 -43.00
N ASP A 174 23.23 -16.84 -43.03
CA ASP A 174 22.89 -16.09 -44.25
C ASP A 174 23.45 -14.65 -44.19
N LYS A 175 24.67 -14.47 -44.74
CA LYS A 175 25.33 -13.17 -44.85
C LYS A 175 24.97 -12.50 -46.18
N LYS A 176 24.08 -11.49 -46.16
CA LYS A 176 24.06 -10.46 -47.22
C LYS A 176 25.10 -9.38 -46.91
N ALA A 177 26.08 -9.24 -47.80
CA ALA A 177 27.24 -8.39 -47.61
C ALA A 177 26.94 -6.89 -47.75
N LEU A 178 27.40 -6.10 -46.78
CA LEU A 178 27.69 -4.68 -46.97
C LEU A 178 29.12 -4.55 -47.51
N GLN A 179 29.27 -4.06 -48.74
CA GLN A 179 30.60 -3.80 -49.32
C GLN A 179 31.17 -2.49 -48.75
N THR A 180 32.34 -2.54 -48.10
CA THR A 180 33.48 -1.56 -48.18
C THR A 180 34.55 -1.70 -47.08
N GLU A 181 34.90 -2.92 -46.63
CA GLU A 181 36.00 -3.11 -45.65
C GLU A 181 37.36 -3.52 -46.25
N ALA A 182 37.39 -3.98 -47.51
CA ALA A 182 38.52 -4.73 -48.08
C ALA A 182 39.79 -3.93 -48.45
N ASN A 183 40.00 -2.71 -47.93
CA ASN A 183 41.16 -1.86 -48.29
C ASN A 183 41.54 -0.83 -47.19
N ARG A 184 41.78 -1.30 -45.96
CA ARG A 184 42.29 -0.44 -44.86
C ARG A 184 43.67 -0.93 -44.38
N PRO A 185 44.67 -0.03 -44.20
CA PRO A 185 45.96 -0.40 -43.63
C PRO A 185 45.83 -0.84 -42.15
N GLY A 186 46.39 -1.99 -41.80
CA GLY A 186 46.39 -2.54 -40.45
C GLY A 186 46.61 -4.06 -40.39
N TRP A 187 46.82 -4.56 -39.17
CA TRP A 187 46.87 -6.00 -38.88
C TRP A 187 45.46 -6.55 -38.70
N THR A 188 45.09 -7.58 -39.48
CA THR A 188 43.90 -8.40 -39.29
C THR A 188 44.33 -9.79 -38.82
N CYS A 189 43.80 -10.24 -37.68
CA CYS A 189 44.18 -11.49 -37.04
C CYS A 189 42.96 -12.37 -36.76
N ASP A 190 43.01 -13.63 -37.20
CA ASP A 190 42.00 -14.65 -36.88
C ASP A 190 42.58 -15.69 -35.92
N ALA A 191 41.81 -16.07 -34.90
CA ALA A 191 42.19 -17.12 -33.95
C ALA A 191 41.80 -18.50 -34.50
N LYS A 192 42.78 -19.41 -34.68
CA LYS A 192 42.48 -20.81 -35.00
C LYS A 192 42.13 -21.57 -33.72
N ALA A 193 40.88 -22.01 -33.63
CA ALA A 193 40.27 -22.62 -32.44
C ALA A 193 40.83 -23.99 -31.99
N ALA A 194 41.98 -24.43 -32.52
CA ALA A 194 42.62 -25.70 -32.18
C ALA A 194 43.92 -25.53 -31.36
N ASP A 195 44.79 -24.57 -31.72
CA ASP A 195 46.20 -24.57 -31.29
C ASP A 195 46.65 -23.27 -30.57
N ASN A 196 45.71 -22.41 -30.14
CA ASN A 196 46.00 -21.14 -29.43
C ASN A 196 46.94 -20.16 -30.18
N ASN A 197 47.10 -20.32 -31.49
CA ASN A 197 48.02 -19.54 -32.31
C ASN A 197 47.26 -18.63 -33.29
N TRP A 198 47.69 -17.38 -33.43
CA TRP A 198 47.00 -16.34 -34.21
C TRP A 198 47.52 -16.28 -35.65
N ASP A 199 46.63 -16.27 -36.63
CA ASP A 199 46.96 -16.09 -38.06
C ASP A 199 46.73 -14.60 -38.41
N CYS A 200 47.80 -13.82 -38.42
CA CYS A 200 47.77 -12.37 -38.60
C CYS A 200 48.31 -11.96 -39.98
N LYS A 201 47.55 -11.14 -40.71
CA LYS A 201 47.94 -10.55 -42.00
C LYS A 201 47.94 -9.04 -41.92
N LEU A 202 49.07 -8.43 -42.27
CA LEU A 202 49.20 -6.98 -42.44
C LEU A 202 48.78 -6.60 -43.86
N VAL A 203 47.81 -5.69 -43.97
CA VAL A 203 47.50 -4.98 -45.22
C VAL A 203 48.01 -3.55 -45.08
N GLY A 204 48.66 -2.99 -46.10
CA GLY A 204 49.19 -1.61 -46.06
C GLY A 204 50.39 -1.41 -45.14
N ALA A 205 50.69 -0.15 -44.79
CA ALA A 205 51.87 0.21 -43.99
C ALA A 205 51.63 -0.01 -42.48
N ASP A 206 52.65 -0.53 -41.78
CA ASP A 206 52.61 -0.85 -40.36
C ASP A 206 52.40 0.40 -39.47
N PRO A 207 51.32 0.50 -38.68
CA PRO A 207 50.97 1.69 -37.89
C PRO A 207 51.79 1.89 -36.61
N LYS A 208 52.97 1.25 -36.48
CA LYS A 208 53.91 1.40 -35.34
C LYS A 208 53.25 1.26 -33.96
N GLY A 209 52.39 0.26 -33.80
CA GLY A 209 51.86 -0.15 -32.49
C GLY A 209 50.82 0.75 -31.83
N GLN A 210 50.35 1.84 -32.47
CA GLN A 210 49.20 2.60 -31.93
C GLN A 210 47.87 1.96 -32.32
N ALA A 211 47.27 1.21 -31.40
CA ALA A 211 45.91 0.70 -31.55
C ALA A 211 44.90 1.85 -31.68
N ARG A 212 44.22 1.95 -32.82
CA ARG A 212 43.08 2.87 -33.00
C ARG A 212 41.78 2.06 -33.06
N ILE A 213 41.01 2.11 -31.98
CA ILE A 213 39.65 1.57 -31.95
C ILE A 213 38.74 2.51 -32.73
N THR A 214 38.35 2.09 -33.93
CA THR A 214 37.25 2.70 -34.69
C THR A 214 35.94 2.40 -33.99
N GLU A 215 35.26 3.43 -33.45
CA GLU A 215 33.87 3.29 -33.05
C GLU A 215 33.00 3.08 -34.30
N THR A 216 32.17 2.05 -34.29
CA THR A 216 30.84 2.18 -34.91
C THR A 216 30.10 3.26 -34.13
N PRO A 217 29.69 4.38 -34.76
CA PRO A 217 28.95 5.40 -34.05
C PRO A 217 27.60 4.81 -33.62
N GLU A 218 27.37 4.69 -32.32
CA GLU A 218 26.00 4.57 -31.83
C GLU A 218 25.24 5.81 -32.28
N SER A 219 24.10 5.61 -32.94
CA SER A 219 23.28 6.65 -33.55
C SER A 219 22.45 7.43 -32.51
N GLY A 220 23.12 7.94 -31.48
CA GLY A 220 22.58 8.86 -30.49
C GLY A 220 22.84 10.31 -30.88
N VAL A 221 21.80 11.15 -30.81
CA VAL A 221 21.92 12.61 -30.98
C VAL A 221 22.42 13.21 -29.67
N SER A 222 23.74 13.17 -29.43
CA SER A 222 24.36 13.90 -28.31
C SER A 222 24.59 15.36 -28.71
N LEU A 223 23.99 16.29 -27.97
CA LEU A 223 24.19 17.73 -28.14
C LEU A 223 25.49 18.21 -27.47
N LEU A 224 26.02 17.42 -26.54
CA LEU A 224 27.23 17.69 -25.77
C LEU A 224 28.30 16.62 -26.03
N THR A 225 29.55 16.97 -25.77
CA THR A 225 30.63 15.98 -25.65
C THR A 225 30.40 15.12 -24.40
N PRO A 226 30.77 13.83 -24.41
CA PRO A 226 30.79 12.97 -23.23
C PRO A 226 31.39 13.68 -22.00
N ALA A 227 30.74 13.52 -20.85
CA ALA A 227 31.16 14.12 -19.57
C ALA A 227 32.41 13.45 -18.99
N PHE A 228 32.62 12.18 -19.36
CA PHE A 228 33.81 11.37 -19.10
C PHE A 228 34.40 10.88 -20.43
N ASP A 229 35.72 11.00 -20.59
CA ASP A 229 36.42 10.52 -21.79
C ASP A 229 36.77 9.01 -21.73
N ARG A 230 37.30 8.46 -22.84
CA ARG A 230 37.64 7.02 -22.90
C ARG A 230 38.74 6.60 -21.91
N ASN A 231 39.69 7.48 -21.58
CA ASN A 231 40.74 7.19 -20.61
C ASN A 231 40.18 7.23 -19.19
N GLU A 232 39.31 8.21 -18.88
CA GLU A 232 38.60 8.28 -17.59
C GLU A 232 37.71 7.04 -17.38
N GLU A 233 36.98 6.60 -18.41
CA GLU A 233 36.19 5.35 -18.36
C GLU A 233 37.07 4.10 -18.18
N GLN A 234 38.27 4.04 -18.77
CA GLN A 234 39.24 2.98 -18.49
C GLN A 234 39.72 3.03 -17.04
N THR A 235 40.06 4.20 -16.52
CA THR A 235 40.46 4.38 -15.12
C THR A 235 39.33 4.00 -14.16
N PHE A 236 38.07 4.32 -14.44
CA PHE A 236 36.94 3.85 -13.63
C PHE A 236 36.79 2.32 -13.66
N ASN A 237 37.04 1.66 -14.79
CA ASN A 237 37.05 0.20 -14.84
C ASN A 237 38.20 -0.40 -14.02
N ASN A 238 39.38 0.22 -14.04
CA ASN A 238 40.52 -0.17 -13.20
C ASN A 238 40.22 0.01 -11.70
N LEU A 239 39.65 1.16 -11.30
CA LEU A 239 39.18 1.40 -9.93
C LEU A 239 38.13 0.37 -9.52
N LYS A 240 37.18 0.05 -10.39
CA LYS A 240 36.15 -0.96 -10.12
C LYS A 240 36.75 -2.37 -9.93
N SER A 241 37.83 -2.73 -10.64
CA SER A 241 38.50 -4.02 -10.45
C SER A 241 39.36 -4.12 -9.19
N GLN A 242 39.70 -2.99 -8.55
CA GLN A 242 40.38 -2.96 -7.26
C GLN A 242 39.41 -3.13 -6.08
N LEU A 243 38.10 -2.98 -6.31
CA LEU A 243 37.07 -3.18 -5.28
C LEU A 243 36.77 -4.67 -5.06
N LYS A 244 36.58 -5.03 -3.79
CA LYS A 244 36.21 -6.38 -3.33
C LYS A 244 34.87 -6.89 -3.90
N TYR A 245 33.96 -5.97 -4.22
CA TYR A 245 32.63 -6.24 -4.77
C TYR A 245 32.31 -5.20 -5.87
N ASP A 246 31.58 -5.60 -6.92
CA ASP A 246 31.08 -4.65 -7.92
C ASP A 246 29.87 -3.87 -7.34
N PRO A 247 29.95 -2.54 -7.17
CA PRO A 247 28.88 -1.75 -6.56
C PRO A 247 27.53 -1.87 -7.28
N TRP A 248 27.55 -2.18 -8.58
CA TRP A 248 26.36 -2.27 -9.43
C TRP A 248 25.81 -3.70 -9.57
N GLN A 249 26.42 -4.71 -8.92
CA GLN A 249 26.02 -6.12 -9.05
C GLN A 249 24.55 -6.36 -8.64
N SER A 250 24.08 -5.69 -7.58
CA SER A 250 22.70 -5.79 -7.09
C SER A 250 21.66 -5.24 -8.08
N CYS A 251 22.08 -4.41 -9.04
CA CYS A 251 21.23 -3.89 -10.11
C CYS A 251 21.22 -4.76 -11.38
N LEU A 252 22.08 -5.78 -11.46
CA LEU A 252 22.23 -6.67 -12.62
C LEU A 252 21.55 -8.03 -12.43
N ALA A 253 21.25 -8.42 -11.19
CA ALA A 253 20.59 -9.67 -10.86
C ALA A 253 19.64 -9.51 -9.66
N PRO A 254 18.33 -9.78 -9.80
CA PRO A 254 17.40 -9.79 -8.67
C PRO A 254 17.84 -10.76 -7.57
N GLY A 255 17.74 -10.34 -6.30
CA GLY A 255 17.99 -11.21 -5.14
C GLY A 255 19.44 -11.32 -4.67
N VAL A 256 20.40 -10.64 -5.30
CA VAL A 256 21.77 -10.53 -4.76
C VAL A 256 21.76 -9.63 -3.52
N ALA A 257 22.19 -10.16 -2.38
CA ALA A 257 22.31 -9.38 -1.15
C ALA A 257 23.26 -8.20 -1.35
N LYS A 258 22.89 -7.01 -0.86
CA LYS A 258 23.77 -5.83 -0.91
C LYS A 258 25.06 -6.13 -0.12
N PRO A 259 26.26 -5.99 -0.72
CA PRO A 259 27.51 -6.18 0.01
C PRO A 259 27.60 -5.16 1.16
N SER A 260 28.06 -5.63 2.32
CA SER A 260 28.33 -4.77 3.48
C SER A 260 29.72 -4.17 3.33
N PHE A 261 29.79 -2.88 3.05
CA PHE A 261 31.01 -2.09 3.14
C PHE A 261 31.13 -1.54 4.56
N ALA A 262 32.28 -1.71 5.22
CA ALA A 262 32.49 -1.28 6.59
C ALA A 262 33.92 -0.74 6.79
N SER A 263 34.04 0.52 7.21
CA SER A 263 35.34 1.12 7.54
C SER A 263 36.00 0.47 8.78
N GLU A 264 37.11 -0.25 8.57
CA GLU A 264 37.90 -0.93 9.62
C GLU A 264 38.79 0.02 10.46
N LYS A 265 38.21 1.09 11.02
CA LYS A 265 38.96 2.17 11.69
C LYS A 265 39.88 1.71 12.82
N ASP A 266 39.43 0.76 13.63
CA ASP A 266 40.19 0.27 14.79
C ASP A 266 41.42 -0.55 14.36
N LEU A 267 41.31 -1.28 13.24
CA LEU A 267 42.44 -1.98 12.61
C LEU A 267 43.41 -0.98 11.98
N ARG A 268 42.93 0.05 11.26
CA ARG A 268 43.79 1.11 10.69
C ARG A 268 44.60 1.87 11.74
N ALA A 269 44.09 2.01 12.97
CA ALA A 269 44.77 2.69 14.08
C ALA A 269 45.88 1.83 14.73
N THR A 270 45.85 0.52 14.54
CA THR A 270 46.77 -0.44 15.17
C THR A 270 47.67 -1.20 14.19
N SER A 271 47.31 -1.21 12.90
CA SER A 271 48.11 -1.81 11.83
C SER A 271 49.30 -0.94 11.43
N PRO A 272 50.47 -1.53 11.16
CA PRO A 272 51.58 -0.81 10.54
C PRO A 272 51.22 -0.32 9.13
N LEU A 273 51.98 0.66 8.65
CA LEU A 273 51.99 1.09 7.26
C LEU A 273 53.18 0.42 6.57
N ASP A 274 52.91 -0.60 5.77
CA ASP A 274 53.92 -1.27 4.96
C ASP A 274 54.12 -0.50 3.65
N ILE A 275 55.37 -0.32 3.23
CA ILE A 275 55.74 0.41 2.01
C ILE A 275 56.72 -0.43 1.19
N ASN A 276 56.33 -0.78 -0.04
CA ASN A 276 57.17 -1.46 -1.03
C ASN A 276 57.48 -0.50 -2.19
N SER A 277 58.71 -0.51 -2.70
CA SER A 277 59.13 0.33 -3.84
C SER A 277 60.42 -0.20 -4.45
N ASP A 278 60.68 0.11 -5.72
CA ASP A 278 61.93 -0.27 -6.41
C ASP A 278 63.16 0.41 -5.79
N TYR A 279 63.02 1.67 -5.34
CA TYR A 279 64.07 2.46 -4.70
C TYR A 279 63.53 3.25 -3.50
N ALA A 280 64.29 3.25 -2.41
CA ALA A 280 64.01 4.06 -1.21
C ALA A 280 65.28 4.82 -0.79
N GLU A 281 65.12 6.11 -0.48
CA GLU A 281 66.16 7.02 0.00
C GLU A 281 65.65 7.72 1.27
N ILE A 282 66.50 7.84 2.29
CA ILE A 282 66.18 8.54 3.54
C ILE A 282 67.23 9.61 3.76
N PHE A 283 66.82 10.87 3.77
CA PHE A 283 67.70 12.03 3.96
C PHE A 283 67.51 12.59 5.37
N ASP A 284 68.61 12.65 6.14
CA ASP A 284 68.72 13.12 7.54
C ASP A 284 67.67 12.55 8.53
N ASN A 285 67.01 11.43 8.17
CA ASN A 285 65.86 10.86 8.89
C ASN A 285 64.65 11.83 8.99
N GLU A 286 64.63 12.86 8.14
CA GLU A 286 63.54 13.83 8.01
C GLU A 286 62.71 13.60 6.74
N ILE A 287 63.35 13.26 5.62
CA ILE A 287 62.69 13.07 4.32
C ILE A 287 62.87 11.63 3.83
N TYR A 288 61.78 10.93 3.63
CA TYR A 288 61.71 9.55 3.14
C TYR A 288 61.16 9.58 1.71
N SER A 289 61.98 9.22 0.71
CA SER A 289 61.62 9.27 -0.71
C SER A 289 61.65 7.88 -1.33
N TYR A 290 60.49 7.43 -1.81
CA TYR A 290 60.25 6.14 -2.46
C TYR A 290 59.97 6.38 -3.94
N THR A 291 60.59 5.63 -4.85
CA THR A 291 60.44 5.80 -6.30
C THR A 291 60.43 4.46 -7.02
N GLY A 292 59.53 4.33 -8.01
CA GLY A 292 59.30 3.09 -8.76
C GLY A 292 58.35 2.17 -8.01
N ASN A 293 57.19 1.90 -8.65
CA ASN A 293 56.15 0.98 -8.17
C ASN A 293 55.84 1.09 -6.66
N VAL A 294 55.66 2.32 -6.16
CA VAL A 294 55.47 2.56 -4.73
C VAL A 294 54.09 2.10 -4.31
N GLU A 295 54.03 1.02 -3.56
CA GLU A 295 52.83 0.44 -2.97
C GLU A 295 52.85 0.63 -1.46
N MET A 296 51.78 1.20 -0.91
CA MET A 296 51.61 1.47 0.51
C MET A 296 50.33 0.78 1.00
N THR A 297 50.42 -0.04 2.04
CA THR A 297 49.29 -0.82 2.58
C THR A 297 49.16 -0.66 4.09
N ARG A 298 47.94 -0.45 4.58
CA ARG A 298 47.60 -0.39 6.02
C ARG A 298 46.16 -0.85 6.25
N ALA A 299 46.00 -2.00 6.91
CA ALA A 299 44.70 -2.68 7.06
C ALA A 299 43.99 -2.83 5.68
N ASP A 300 42.79 -2.27 5.53
CA ASP A 300 42.01 -2.24 4.29
C ASP A 300 42.41 -1.13 3.29
N GLN A 301 43.35 -0.25 3.66
CA GLN A 301 43.80 0.85 2.80
C GLN A 301 44.97 0.40 1.92
N ARG A 302 44.87 0.64 0.61
CA ARG A 302 45.93 0.39 -0.37
C ARG A 302 46.15 1.62 -1.25
N SER A 303 47.40 2.04 -1.42
CA SER A 303 47.79 3.14 -2.31
C SER A 303 48.93 2.70 -3.23
N VAL A 304 48.88 3.08 -4.51
CA VAL A 304 49.92 2.81 -5.51
C VAL A 304 50.26 4.10 -6.25
N SER A 305 51.55 4.40 -6.44
CA SER A 305 52.03 5.60 -7.15
C SER A 305 53.44 5.40 -7.72
N ASN A 306 53.85 6.25 -8.67
CA ASN A 306 55.21 6.19 -9.22
C ASN A 306 56.28 6.73 -8.24
N LYS A 307 55.92 7.71 -7.41
CA LYS A 307 56.78 8.31 -6.38
C LYS A 307 55.95 8.69 -5.16
N ALA A 308 56.47 8.39 -3.98
CA ALA A 308 56.00 8.92 -2.71
C ALA A 308 57.15 9.63 -1.98
N SER A 309 56.88 10.76 -1.34
CA SER A 309 57.80 11.40 -0.40
C SER A 309 57.09 11.79 0.88
N TYR A 310 57.64 11.40 2.02
CA TYR A 310 57.15 11.74 3.34
C TYR A 310 58.17 12.59 4.09
N ASP A 311 57.75 13.78 4.50
CA ASP A 311 58.49 14.71 5.35
C ASP A 311 57.94 14.59 6.78
N THR A 312 58.79 14.15 7.72
CA THR A 312 58.41 13.97 9.13
C THR A 312 58.35 15.27 9.93
N VAL A 313 58.97 16.36 9.44
CA VAL A 313 58.97 17.66 10.11
C VAL A 313 57.69 18.42 9.82
N SER A 314 57.18 18.36 8.57
CA SER A 314 55.88 18.92 8.22
C SER A 314 54.71 17.92 8.33
N GLU A 315 55.00 16.64 8.57
CA GLU A 315 54.06 15.51 8.49
C GLU A 315 53.29 15.46 7.15
N THR A 316 53.99 15.72 6.05
CA THR A 316 53.39 15.79 4.70
C THR A 316 53.81 14.60 3.84
N LEU A 317 52.84 13.85 3.34
CA LEU A 317 52.98 12.78 2.37
C LEU A 317 52.53 13.27 0.98
N ASP A 318 53.48 13.39 0.07
CA ASP A 318 53.24 13.71 -1.34
C ASP A 318 53.36 12.45 -2.22
N LEU A 319 52.33 12.18 -3.01
CA LEU A 319 52.22 11.07 -3.96
C LEU A 319 52.12 11.64 -5.37
N GLN A 320 52.94 11.15 -6.30
CA GLN A 320 53.05 11.69 -7.66
C GLN A 320 53.12 10.59 -8.71
N GLY A 321 52.49 10.84 -9.86
CA GLY A 321 52.46 9.94 -11.00
C GLY A 321 51.46 8.80 -10.79
N SER A 322 50.23 9.02 -11.29
CA SER A 322 49.13 8.06 -11.31
C SER A 322 48.86 7.40 -9.95
N VAL A 323 48.42 8.22 -8.99
CA VAL A 323 48.10 7.80 -7.63
C VAL A 323 46.76 7.07 -7.62
N TYR A 324 46.76 5.77 -7.41
CA TYR A 324 45.57 4.96 -7.13
C TYR A 324 45.45 4.74 -5.62
N TYR A 325 44.27 4.95 -5.06
CA TYR A 325 43.93 4.69 -3.65
C TYR A 325 42.64 3.87 -3.59
N SER A 326 42.60 2.85 -2.74
CA SER A 326 41.39 2.05 -2.48
C SER A 326 41.24 1.68 -1.01
N GLU A 327 39.98 1.68 -0.57
CA GLU A 327 39.46 1.16 0.70
C GLU A 327 38.01 0.67 0.48
N ASP A 328 37.41 -0.01 1.44
CA ASP A 328 36.06 -0.60 1.29
C ASP A 328 34.95 0.41 0.94
N GLU A 329 35.07 1.69 1.33
CA GLU A 329 34.07 2.75 1.08
C GLU A 329 34.43 3.74 -0.05
N LEU A 330 35.65 3.65 -0.62
CA LEU A 330 36.16 4.61 -1.62
C LEU A 330 37.28 3.99 -2.48
N ALA A 331 37.15 4.07 -3.80
CA ALA A 331 38.27 3.93 -4.72
C ALA A 331 38.49 5.26 -5.47
N LEU A 332 39.75 5.67 -5.63
CA LEU A 332 40.14 6.95 -6.19
C LEU A 332 41.41 6.83 -7.05
N HIS A 333 41.46 7.58 -8.14
CA HIS A 333 42.67 7.87 -8.92
C HIS A 333 42.94 9.38 -8.92
N SER A 334 44.19 9.82 -8.92
CA SER A 334 44.58 11.23 -9.13
C SER A 334 45.98 11.34 -9.74
N GLU A 335 46.26 12.43 -10.47
CA GLU A 335 47.60 12.68 -11.02
C GLU A 335 48.64 12.92 -9.91
N SER A 336 48.21 13.62 -8.86
CA SER A 336 48.99 13.91 -7.66
C SER A 336 48.08 14.08 -6.45
N ALA A 337 48.55 13.62 -5.29
CA ALA A 337 47.91 13.78 -4.00
C ALA A 337 48.94 14.25 -2.97
N SER A 338 48.59 15.29 -2.20
CA SER A 338 49.39 15.85 -1.12
C SER A 338 48.56 15.78 0.16
N LEU A 339 49.06 15.11 1.20
CA LEU A 339 48.34 14.83 2.44
C LEU A 339 49.17 15.31 3.64
N ASN A 340 48.66 16.26 4.40
CA ASN A 340 49.25 16.65 5.68
C ASN A 340 48.55 15.88 6.80
N LEU A 341 49.29 14.95 7.41
CA LEU A 341 48.75 13.97 8.36
C LEU A 341 48.37 14.65 9.70
N ALA A 342 49.21 15.56 10.20
CA ALA A 342 48.98 16.33 11.42
C ALA A 342 47.63 17.09 11.43
N SER A 343 47.24 17.66 10.28
CA SER A 343 46.06 18.54 10.18
C SER A 343 44.88 17.93 9.41
N ASP A 344 44.96 16.65 9.04
CA ASP A 344 43.90 15.92 8.34
C ASP A 344 43.54 16.57 6.97
N ARG A 345 44.48 17.30 6.38
CA ARG A 345 44.32 18.07 5.13
C ARG A 345 44.84 17.30 3.94
N ALA A 346 44.14 17.41 2.81
CA ALA A 346 44.58 16.79 1.58
C ALA A 346 44.27 17.66 0.35
N ARG A 347 45.13 17.59 -0.66
CA ARG A 347 44.95 18.23 -1.96
C ARG A 347 45.20 17.20 -3.06
N LEU A 348 44.21 16.99 -3.92
CA LEU A 348 44.31 16.07 -5.06
C LEU A 348 44.01 16.82 -6.36
N ARG A 349 44.67 16.45 -7.45
CA ARG A 349 44.50 17.05 -8.78
C ARG A 349 44.02 16.01 -9.79
N GLU A 350 43.10 16.42 -10.66
CA GLU A 350 42.46 15.58 -11.69
C GLU A 350 42.03 14.22 -11.12
N ALA A 351 41.16 14.29 -10.12
CA ALA A 351 40.76 13.15 -9.30
C ALA A 351 39.50 12.47 -9.86
N LEU A 352 39.56 11.16 -10.04
CA LEU A 352 38.46 10.26 -10.41
C LEU A 352 38.11 9.40 -9.19
N PHE A 353 36.84 9.15 -8.91
CA PHE A 353 36.43 8.38 -7.73
C PHE A 353 35.22 7.48 -7.96
N ILE A 354 35.11 6.42 -7.16
CA ILE A 354 33.96 5.53 -7.01
C ILE A 354 33.66 5.38 -5.52
N SER A 355 32.41 5.58 -5.10
CA SER A 355 31.94 5.16 -3.78
C SER A 355 31.14 3.86 -3.92
N PRO A 356 31.59 2.73 -3.32
CA PRO A 356 30.88 1.46 -3.40
C PRO A 356 29.60 1.43 -2.57
N ALA A 357 29.63 2.04 -1.37
CA ALA A 357 28.53 2.03 -0.41
C ALA A 357 27.27 2.76 -0.90
N THR A 358 27.43 3.74 -1.79
CA THR A 358 26.34 4.36 -2.55
C THR A 358 26.79 4.38 -4.02
N PRO A 359 26.39 3.41 -4.87
CA PRO A 359 26.99 3.16 -6.19
C PRO A 359 27.05 4.39 -7.11
N LEU A 360 28.16 5.12 -7.02
CA LEU A 360 28.32 6.46 -7.58
C LEU A 360 29.77 6.68 -7.96
N ARG A 361 29.99 7.32 -9.11
CA ARG A 361 31.31 7.67 -9.63
C ARG A 361 31.36 9.12 -10.08
N GLY A 362 32.55 9.70 -10.14
CA GLY A 362 32.71 11.05 -10.67
C GLY A 362 34.16 11.49 -10.83
N ARG A 363 34.32 12.71 -11.34
CA ARG A 363 35.59 13.41 -11.47
C ARG A 363 35.55 14.79 -10.80
N ALA A 364 36.70 15.28 -10.38
CA ALA A 364 36.91 16.64 -9.89
C ALA A 364 38.32 17.12 -10.25
N ASN A 365 38.42 18.23 -10.99
CA ASN A 365 39.70 18.84 -11.39
C ASN A 365 40.63 19.14 -10.20
N ALA A 366 40.05 19.52 -9.06
CA ALA A 366 40.79 19.60 -7.81
C ALA A 366 39.91 19.32 -6.59
N ILE A 367 40.44 18.54 -5.64
CA ILE A 367 39.85 18.26 -4.34
C ILE A 367 40.72 18.91 -3.26
N TYR A 368 40.08 19.64 -2.34
CA TYR A 368 40.69 20.24 -1.16
C TYR A 368 39.93 19.73 0.07
N ARG A 369 40.56 18.88 0.87
CA ARG A 369 40.12 18.55 2.23
C ARG A 369 40.76 19.59 3.16
N GLU A 370 39.94 20.50 3.66
CA GLU A 370 40.36 21.61 4.53
C GLU A 370 40.46 21.18 6.00
N SER A 371 39.72 20.14 6.37
CA SER A 371 39.76 19.42 7.66
C SER A 371 39.11 18.03 7.52
N ASN A 372 39.07 17.25 8.61
CA ASN A 372 38.33 15.99 8.70
C ASN A 372 36.82 16.08 8.38
N THR A 373 36.24 17.28 8.49
CA THR A 373 34.80 17.55 8.35
C THR A 373 34.46 18.37 7.13
N LEU A 374 35.41 19.12 6.55
CA LEU A 374 35.17 20.05 5.45
C LEU A 374 36.00 19.69 4.21
N SER A 375 35.31 19.45 3.09
CA SER A 375 35.94 19.31 1.77
C SER A 375 35.29 20.19 0.71
N ARG A 376 36.09 20.56 -0.28
CA ARG A 376 35.73 21.42 -1.41
C ARG A 376 36.29 20.83 -2.70
N TYR A 377 35.49 20.83 -3.75
CA TYR A 377 35.78 20.24 -5.04
C TYR A 377 35.54 21.30 -6.12
N LYS A 378 36.41 21.37 -7.13
CA LYS A 378 36.28 22.27 -8.28
C LYS A 378 36.13 21.47 -9.56
N GLY A 379 35.22 21.89 -10.43
CA GLY A 379 34.96 21.20 -11.71
C GLY A 379 34.49 19.76 -11.50
N VAL A 380 33.35 19.59 -10.84
CA VAL A 380 32.82 18.27 -10.49
C VAL A 380 31.88 17.78 -11.59
N ALA A 381 31.98 16.50 -11.95
CA ALA A 381 30.93 15.77 -12.66
C ALA A 381 30.74 14.39 -12.02
N TYR A 382 29.50 13.97 -11.74
CA TYR A 382 29.22 12.67 -11.12
C TYR A 382 27.93 12.01 -11.62
N THR A 383 27.85 10.67 -11.48
CA THR A 383 26.72 9.84 -11.90
C THR A 383 26.61 8.58 -11.04
N SER A 384 25.41 8.01 -10.91
CA SER A 384 25.22 6.64 -10.41
C SER A 384 25.29 5.56 -11.50
N CYS A 385 25.47 5.95 -12.77
CA CYS A 385 25.63 4.99 -13.86
C CYS A 385 27.00 4.29 -13.79
N ARG A 386 26.98 2.97 -14.00
CA ARG A 386 28.18 2.11 -14.10
C ARG A 386 29.15 2.66 -15.18
N PRO A 387 30.47 2.47 -15.04
CA PRO A 387 31.44 2.79 -16.10
C PRO A 387 31.02 2.22 -17.46
N GLY A 388 31.18 3.02 -18.51
CA GLY A 388 30.65 2.82 -19.87
C GLY A 388 29.24 3.37 -20.10
N ASN A 389 28.46 3.71 -19.06
CA ASN A 389 27.17 4.38 -19.18
C ASN A 389 27.22 5.76 -18.50
N GLN A 390 26.80 6.80 -19.23
CA GLN A 390 26.71 8.19 -18.76
C GLN A 390 25.34 8.81 -19.11
N ASP A 391 24.28 8.00 -19.01
CA ASP A 391 22.91 8.39 -19.36
C ASP A 391 22.40 9.59 -18.57
N TRP A 392 22.94 9.83 -17.38
CA TRP A 392 22.78 11.09 -16.67
C TRP A 392 24.08 11.46 -15.95
N VAL A 393 24.40 12.75 -15.89
CA VAL A 393 25.57 13.27 -15.15
C VAL A 393 25.20 14.62 -14.53
N VAL A 394 25.52 14.81 -13.25
CA VAL A 394 25.40 16.13 -12.59
C VAL A 394 26.77 16.79 -12.58
N HIS A 395 26.83 17.98 -13.16
CA HIS A 395 28.00 18.84 -13.24
C HIS A 395 27.88 20.01 -12.26
N ALA A 396 28.99 20.48 -11.67
CA ALA A 396 29.02 21.67 -10.82
C ALA A 396 30.38 22.37 -10.85
N SER A 397 30.37 23.71 -10.83
CA SER A 397 31.61 24.51 -10.85
C SER A 397 32.40 24.45 -9.53
N GLU A 398 31.70 24.47 -8.39
CA GLU A 398 32.24 24.29 -7.05
C GLU A 398 31.24 23.44 -6.25
N LEU A 399 31.73 22.45 -5.52
CA LEU A 399 30.98 21.67 -4.53
C LEU A 399 31.67 21.80 -3.18
N LYS A 400 30.91 22.01 -2.11
CA LYS A 400 31.38 22.05 -0.72
C LYS A 400 30.59 21.02 0.08
N LEU A 401 31.27 20.11 0.76
CA LEU A 401 30.67 19.12 1.65
C LEU A 401 31.11 19.42 3.08
N ASN A 402 30.15 19.58 3.99
CA ASN A 402 30.43 19.82 5.40
C ASN A 402 29.75 18.78 6.30
N LYS A 403 30.55 17.85 6.82
CA LYS A 403 30.12 16.79 7.74
C LYS A 403 29.71 17.31 9.12
N SER A 404 30.21 18.48 9.56
CA SER A 404 29.78 19.04 10.85
C SER A 404 28.32 19.53 10.81
N THR A 405 27.89 20.14 9.68
CA THR A 405 26.50 20.61 9.49
C THR A 405 25.59 19.63 8.74
N GLY A 406 26.14 18.59 8.12
CA GLY A 406 25.36 17.61 7.35
C GLY A 406 24.90 18.14 5.98
N GLN A 407 25.60 19.16 5.46
CA GLN A 407 25.19 19.90 4.27
C GLN A 407 26.22 19.79 3.14
N GLY A 408 25.73 19.42 1.96
CA GLY A 408 26.39 19.61 0.67
C GLY A 408 25.84 20.86 -0.02
N ALA A 409 26.70 21.63 -0.68
CA ALA A 409 26.33 22.84 -1.41
C ALA A 409 27.09 22.92 -2.75
N ALA A 410 26.37 23.00 -3.86
CA ALA A 410 26.91 23.06 -5.22
C ALA A 410 26.56 24.39 -5.92
N LYS A 411 27.50 24.96 -6.69
CA LYS A 411 27.32 26.20 -7.47
C LYS A 411 27.35 25.94 -8.97
N ASN A 412 26.48 26.63 -9.71
CA ASN A 412 26.26 26.43 -11.14
C ASN A 412 26.08 24.94 -11.46
N ALA A 413 25.22 24.28 -10.69
CA ALA A 413 24.95 22.87 -10.82
C ALA A 413 23.99 22.66 -12.00
N TRP A 414 24.29 21.70 -12.89
CA TRP A 414 23.38 21.33 -13.96
C TRP A 414 23.35 19.82 -14.17
N LEU A 415 22.20 19.33 -14.62
CA LEU A 415 21.96 17.93 -14.90
C LEU A 415 21.96 17.72 -16.40
N GLU A 416 22.86 16.86 -16.85
CA GLU A 416 22.86 16.24 -18.16
C GLU A 416 22.02 14.97 -18.13
N PHE A 417 21.20 14.76 -19.16
CA PHE A 417 20.52 13.50 -19.42
C PHE A 417 20.65 13.18 -20.91
N LYS A 418 21.20 12.01 -21.25
CA LYS A 418 21.44 11.53 -22.63
C LYS A 418 22.11 12.59 -23.54
N GLY A 419 23.15 13.29 -23.04
CA GLY A 419 23.88 14.29 -23.81
C GLY A 419 23.17 15.65 -23.96
N ALA A 420 22.08 15.90 -23.21
CA ALA A 420 21.34 17.16 -23.22
C ALA A 420 21.19 17.76 -21.81
N PRO A 421 21.35 19.08 -21.61
CA PRO A 421 21.13 19.72 -20.32
C PRO A 421 19.63 19.86 -20.04
N VAL A 422 19.14 19.25 -18.95
CA VAL A 422 17.71 19.22 -18.59
C VAL A 422 17.33 20.05 -17.37
N PHE A 423 18.31 20.42 -16.53
CA PHE A 423 18.10 21.29 -15.36
C PHE A 423 19.36 22.09 -15.05
N TYR A 424 19.20 23.33 -14.59
CA TYR A 424 20.28 24.19 -14.08
C TYR A 424 19.82 24.87 -12.79
N SER A 425 20.72 24.97 -11.81
CA SER A 425 20.58 25.83 -10.65
C SER A 425 21.88 26.61 -10.38
N PRO A 426 21.82 27.93 -10.12
CA PRO A 426 22.99 28.69 -9.69
C PRO A 426 23.50 28.23 -8.32
N TYR A 427 22.62 27.70 -7.46
CA TYR A 427 22.97 27.18 -6.14
C TYR A 427 22.03 26.03 -5.73
N LEU A 428 22.59 24.89 -5.35
CA LEU A 428 21.86 23.73 -4.83
C LEU A 428 22.41 23.35 -3.46
N SER A 429 21.52 23.10 -2.49
CA SER A 429 21.86 22.58 -1.17
C SER A 429 21.17 21.25 -0.93
N PHE A 430 21.87 20.26 -0.40
CA PHE A 430 21.37 18.91 -0.17
C PHE A 430 21.96 18.30 1.11
N PRO A 431 21.23 17.40 1.80
CA PRO A 431 21.77 16.72 2.98
C PRO A 431 22.80 15.65 2.55
N ILE A 432 23.84 15.45 3.36
CA ILE A 432 24.84 14.38 3.16
C ILE A 432 24.77 13.28 4.21
N ASP A 433 23.79 13.37 5.12
CA ASP A 433 23.43 12.37 6.11
C ASP A 433 21.92 12.47 6.40
N ASN A 434 21.44 11.81 7.45
CA ASN A 434 20.01 11.75 7.79
C ASN A 434 19.41 13.08 8.32
N ARG A 435 20.18 14.17 8.42
CA ARG A 435 19.68 15.48 8.83
C ARG A 435 18.80 16.10 7.73
N ARG A 436 17.69 16.71 8.15
CA ARG A 436 16.71 17.34 7.26
C ARG A 436 17.13 18.77 6.93
N LEU A 437 17.05 19.16 5.66
CA LEU A 437 17.30 20.52 5.18
C LEU A 437 16.08 21.08 4.45
N SER A 438 15.81 22.37 4.62
CA SER A 438 14.78 23.10 3.88
C SER A 438 15.21 23.34 2.42
N GLY A 439 14.27 23.24 1.49
CA GLY A 439 14.53 23.40 0.06
C GLY A 439 13.38 22.95 -0.84
N PHE A 440 13.52 23.18 -2.13
CA PHE A 440 12.57 22.64 -3.11
C PHE A 440 12.69 21.12 -3.21
N LEU A 441 11.55 20.43 -3.18
CA LEU A 441 11.46 19.04 -3.56
C LEU A 441 11.35 18.94 -5.08
N ALA A 442 11.53 17.73 -5.62
CA ALA A 442 11.31 17.49 -7.03
C ALA A 442 9.86 17.80 -7.43
N PRO A 443 9.62 18.51 -8.55
CA PRO A 443 8.28 18.85 -8.99
C PRO A 443 7.53 17.62 -9.51
N SER A 444 6.21 17.60 -9.35
CA SER A 444 5.33 16.62 -10.00
C SER A 444 4.56 17.27 -11.15
N PHE A 445 4.29 16.51 -12.20
CA PHE A 445 3.53 16.99 -13.35
C PHE A 445 2.70 15.88 -13.98
N GLY A 446 1.59 16.26 -14.59
CA GLY A 446 0.67 15.34 -15.24
C GLY A 446 -0.34 16.09 -16.12
N ASN A 447 -1.22 15.35 -16.78
CA ASN A 447 -2.32 15.94 -17.53
C ASN A 447 -3.60 15.15 -17.29
N THR A 448 -4.71 15.83 -16.99
CA THR A 448 -6.02 15.19 -16.87
C THR A 448 -7.09 15.96 -17.65
N GLN A 449 -8.13 15.25 -18.09
CA GLN A 449 -9.25 15.86 -18.82
C GLN A 449 -9.91 17.02 -18.04
N ARG A 450 -10.02 16.92 -16.70
CA ARG A 450 -10.69 17.92 -15.84
C ARG A 450 -9.80 19.06 -15.35
N ALA A 451 -8.51 18.83 -15.09
CA ALA A 451 -7.61 19.87 -14.57
C ALA A 451 -6.72 20.50 -15.66
N GLY A 452 -6.55 19.82 -16.80
CA GLY A 452 -5.58 20.18 -17.82
C GLY A 452 -4.18 19.70 -17.46
N PHE A 453 -3.17 20.42 -17.94
CA PHE A 453 -1.78 20.24 -17.48
C PHE A 453 -1.66 20.73 -16.04
N SER A 454 -1.09 19.89 -15.17
CA SER A 454 -0.82 20.22 -13.78
C SER A 454 0.68 20.22 -13.50
N LEU A 455 1.16 21.22 -12.76
CA LEU A 455 2.53 21.32 -12.27
C LEU A 455 2.51 21.68 -10.78
N SER A 456 3.12 20.83 -9.95
CA SER A 456 3.31 21.03 -8.52
C SER A 456 4.78 21.27 -8.22
N THR A 457 5.11 22.30 -7.45
CA THR A 457 6.49 22.67 -7.09
C THR A 457 6.66 22.78 -5.56
N PRO A 458 6.73 21.64 -4.83
CA PRO A 458 6.73 21.67 -3.37
C PRO A 458 8.01 22.27 -2.78
N TYR A 459 7.86 23.11 -1.76
CA TYR A 459 8.95 23.60 -0.93
C TYR A 459 8.85 23.02 0.49
N TYR A 460 9.84 22.23 0.87
CA TYR A 460 9.95 21.66 2.21
C TYR A 460 10.66 22.64 3.15
N TRP A 461 10.06 22.89 4.30
CA TRP A 461 10.56 23.75 5.35
C TRP A 461 10.74 22.93 6.63
N ASN A 462 12.00 22.57 6.92
CA ASN A 462 12.38 22.04 8.22
C ASN A 462 12.39 23.21 9.22
N ILE A 463 11.41 23.27 10.12
CA ILE A 463 11.26 24.35 11.09
C ILE A 463 12.00 23.98 12.39
N ALA A 464 11.82 22.74 12.84
CA ALA A 464 12.52 22.16 13.99
C ALA A 464 12.63 20.62 13.82
N PRO A 465 13.50 19.92 14.57
CA PRO A 465 13.65 18.47 14.47
C PRO A 465 12.33 17.68 14.62
N ASN A 466 11.36 18.24 15.34
CA ASN A 466 10.09 17.60 15.67
C ASN A 466 8.86 18.21 14.96
N TYR A 467 9.01 19.23 14.10
CA TYR A 467 7.92 19.69 13.23
C TYR A 467 8.41 20.38 11.95
N ASP A 468 7.70 20.12 10.85
CA ASP A 468 8.02 20.66 9.53
C ASP A 468 6.76 21.01 8.73
N ALA A 469 6.95 21.79 7.67
CA ALA A 469 5.90 22.18 6.74
C ALA A 469 6.32 21.92 5.29
N THR A 470 5.37 21.60 4.41
CA THR A 470 5.59 21.51 2.97
C THR A 470 4.58 22.38 2.26
N LEU A 471 5.03 23.47 1.64
CA LEU A 471 4.18 24.34 0.83
C LEU A 471 4.08 23.75 -0.59
N ARG A 472 2.86 23.49 -1.07
CA ARG A 472 2.56 22.83 -2.34
C ARG A 472 1.79 23.75 -3.30
N PRO A 473 2.42 24.75 -3.93
CA PRO A 473 1.81 25.48 -5.04
C PRO A 473 1.62 24.52 -6.23
N ARG A 474 0.38 24.39 -6.70
CA ARG A 474 -0.01 23.51 -7.80
C ARG A 474 -0.81 24.30 -8.85
N TYR A 475 -0.18 24.56 -9.99
CA TYR A 475 -0.81 25.20 -11.15
C TYR A 475 -1.65 24.19 -11.93
N LEU A 476 -2.91 24.53 -12.25
CA LEU A 476 -3.81 23.73 -13.07
C LEU A 476 -4.26 24.51 -14.31
N SER A 477 -3.86 24.09 -15.51
CA SER A 477 -4.01 24.88 -16.74
C SER A 477 -5.46 25.15 -17.18
N LYS A 478 -6.45 24.48 -16.59
CA LYS A 478 -7.89 24.76 -16.81
C LYS A 478 -8.58 25.45 -15.64
N ARG A 479 -7.95 25.57 -14.46
CA ARG A 479 -8.64 25.97 -13.20
C ARG A 479 -7.97 27.07 -12.38
N ASP A 480 -6.71 27.41 -12.65
CA ASP A 480 -5.84 28.30 -11.85
C ASP A 480 -5.06 27.58 -10.72
N ILE A 481 -4.37 28.33 -9.85
CA ILE A 481 -3.41 27.86 -8.86
C ILE A 481 -4.10 27.43 -7.55
N VAL A 482 -3.84 26.19 -7.14
CA VAL A 482 -4.12 25.69 -5.79
C VAL A 482 -2.89 25.96 -4.91
N LEU A 483 -3.09 26.57 -3.75
CA LEU A 483 -2.10 26.70 -2.70
C LEU A 483 -2.35 25.61 -1.66
N GLY A 484 -1.57 24.53 -1.71
CA GLY A 484 -1.57 23.46 -0.71
C GLY A 484 -0.51 23.68 0.38
N GLY A 485 -0.71 23.08 1.54
CA GLY A 485 0.24 23.11 2.65
C GLY A 485 0.05 21.91 3.58
N ASP A 486 1.09 21.09 3.71
CA ASP A 486 1.19 20.07 4.76
C ASP A 486 1.93 20.66 5.97
N PHE A 487 1.45 20.39 7.18
CA PHE A 487 2.18 20.61 8.43
C PHE A 487 2.24 19.30 9.20
N ARG A 488 3.41 18.91 9.67
CA ARG A 488 3.63 17.65 10.40
C ARG A 488 4.32 17.95 11.73
N TYR A 489 3.87 17.29 12.79
CA TYR A 489 4.41 17.50 14.13
C TYR A 489 4.51 16.19 14.91
N LEU A 490 5.51 16.16 15.79
CA LEU A 490 5.81 15.09 16.72
C LEU A 490 6.20 15.72 18.07
N THR A 491 5.69 15.15 19.15
CA THR A 491 6.05 15.42 20.54
C THR A 491 6.11 14.08 21.28
N GLU A 492 6.53 14.09 22.54
CA GLU A 492 6.59 12.88 23.38
C GLU A 492 5.25 12.13 23.44
N MET A 493 4.14 12.87 23.57
CA MET A 493 2.79 12.31 23.64
C MET A 493 2.07 12.21 22.29
N THR A 494 2.41 13.04 21.30
CA THR A 494 1.52 13.30 20.16
C THR A 494 2.26 13.27 18.81
N LYS A 495 1.64 12.64 17.80
CA LYS A 495 2.03 12.75 16.40
C LYS A 495 0.83 13.19 15.55
N GLY A 496 1.05 14.08 14.59
CA GLY A 496 -0.04 14.53 13.73
C GLY A 496 0.38 15.22 12.44
N THR A 497 -0.61 15.40 11.57
CA THR A 497 -0.50 16.04 10.25
C THR A 497 -1.73 16.90 10.00
N ALA A 498 -1.55 18.11 9.49
CA ALA A 498 -2.62 18.94 8.95
C ALA A 498 -2.34 19.23 7.47
N ASP A 499 -3.36 19.04 6.61
CA ASP A 499 -3.35 19.36 5.18
C ASP A 499 -4.39 20.46 4.93
N LEU A 500 -3.97 21.54 4.29
CA LEU A 500 -4.80 22.66 3.91
C LEU A 500 -4.59 22.95 2.42
N GLU A 501 -5.65 22.93 1.63
CA GLU A 501 -5.63 23.39 0.24
C GLU A 501 -6.60 24.55 0.03
N PHE A 502 -6.15 25.58 -0.70
CA PHE A 502 -6.97 26.74 -1.07
C PHE A 502 -6.80 27.09 -2.55
N LEU A 503 -7.91 27.08 -3.29
CA LEU A 503 -8.04 27.59 -4.65
C LEU A 503 -8.89 28.87 -4.58
N PRO A 504 -8.31 30.08 -4.67
CA PRO A 504 -9.05 31.32 -4.50
C PRO A 504 -10.15 31.54 -5.55
N HIS A 505 -9.92 31.05 -6.77
CA HIS A 505 -10.83 31.19 -7.89
C HIS A 505 -10.69 29.98 -8.84
N ASP A 506 -11.66 29.07 -8.84
CA ASP A 506 -11.74 27.97 -9.83
C ASP A 506 -12.32 28.52 -11.14
N ALA A 507 -11.49 28.67 -12.17
CA ALA A 507 -11.89 29.28 -13.45
C ALA A 507 -13.05 28.55 -14.16
N LEU A 508 -13.30 27.26 -13.86
CA LEU A 508 -14.44 26.50 -14.41
C LEU A 508 -15.71 26.60 -13.57
N ARG A 509 -15.62 27.10 -12.33
CA ARG A 509 -16.74 27.14 -11.36
C ARG A 509 -17.05 28.54 -10.82
N ASN A 510 -16.20 29.53 -11.11
CA ASN A 510 -16.30 30.91 -10.63
C ASN A 510 -16.52 31.03 -9.11
N LYS A 511 -15.78 30.25 -8.32
CA LYS A 511 -15.85 30.25 -6.85
C LYS A 511 -14.52 29.86 -6.21
N ALA A 512 -14.31 30.27 -4.97
CA ALA A 512 -13.25 29.72 -4.12
C ALA A 512 -13.57 28.27 -3.72
N ARG A 513 -12.53 27.44 -3.59
CA ARG A 513 -12.63 26.03 -3.17
C ARG A 513 -11.51 25.71 -2.19
N TYR A 514 -11.76 24.82 -1.24
CA TYR A 514 -10.80 24.49 -0.19
C TYR A 514 -11.04 23.12 0.43
N LEU A 515 -9.97 22.56 0.98
CA LEU A 515 -9.95 21.35 1.77
C LEU A 515 -9.18 21.62 3.07
N ALA A 516 -9.66 21.04 4.16
CA ALA A 516 -8.94 20.96 5.42
C ALA A 516 -9.03 19.52 5.96
N ALA A 517 -7.88 18.92 6.23
CA ALA A 517 -7.78 17.61 6.87
C ALA A 517 -6.79 17.67 8.04
N ILE A 518 -7.14 17.09 9.19
CA ILE A 518 -6.29 17.02 10.37
C ILE A 518 -6.33 15.60 10.91
N LYS A 519 -5.16 14.97 10.95
CA LYS A 519 -4.94 13.67 11.61
C LYS A 519 -4.05 13.85 12.81
N ASN A 520 -4.48 13.35 13.96
CA ASN A 520 -3.73 13.44 15.21
C ASN A 520 -3.90 12.14 16.02
N THR A 521 -2.79 11.60 16.51
CA THR A 521 -2.75 10.50 17.47
C THR A 521 -1.99 10.98 18.70
N THR A 522 -2.64 10.95 19.87
CA THR A 522 -2.07 11.33 21.16
C THR A 522 -2.14 10.15 22.13
N GLN A 523 -1.00 9.78 22.72
CA GLN A 523 -0.89 8.88 23.84
C GLN A 523 -0.70 9.73 25.10
N PHE A 524 -1.73 9.86 25.93
CA PHE A 524 -1.68 10.67 27.16
C PHE A 524 -1.01 9.91 28.32
N THR A 525 -1.23 8.59 28.40
CA THR A 525 -0.58 7.66 29.33
C THR A 525 -0.43 6.30 28.65
N SER A 526 0.20 5.30 29.28
CA SER A 526 0.21 3.91 28.76
C SER A 526 -1.19 3.35 28.47
N HIS A 527 -2.22 3.84 29.15
CA HIS A 527 -3.59 3.34 29.07
C HIS A 527 -4.56 4.26 28.32
N ILE A 528 -4.27 5.58 28.24
CA ILE A 528 -5.16 6.58 27.64
C ILE A 528 -4.59 7.07 26.31
N SER A 529 -5.36 6.88 25.24
CA SER A 529 -5.02 7.31 23.88
C SER A 529 -6.18 8.00 23.19
N SER A 530 -5.90 8.86 22.22
CA SER A 530 -6.89 9.52 21.38
C SER A 530 -6.43 9.55 19.94
N ASN A 531 -7.34 9.29 19.01
CA ASN A 531 -7.12 9.55 17.59
C ASN A 531 -8.20 10.51 17.09
N MET A 532 -7.82 11.32 16.11
CA MET A 532 -8.66 12.34 15.50
C MET A 532 -8.33 12.37 14.02
N ASP A 533 -9.36 12.31 13.18
CA ASP A 533 -9.27 12.36 11.72
C ASP A 533 -10.42 13.24 11.24
N LEU A 534 -10.19 14.55 11.24
CA LEU A 534 -11.17 15.57 10.87
C LEU A 534 -10.95 15.96 9.41
N ASN A 535 -12.01 15.96 8.61
CA ASN A 535 -11.94 16.20 7.18
C ASN A 535 -13.12 17.07 6.72
N TYR A 536 -12.83 18.14 5.99
CA TYR A 536 -13.83 19.05 5.44
C TYR A 536 -13.45 19.50 4.02
N VAL A 537 -14.44 19.55 3.12
CA VAL A 537 -14.29 20.12 1.76
C VAL A 537 -15.34 21.19 1.47
N SER A 538 -14.99 22.16 0.63
CA SER A 538 -15.87 23.28 0.28
C SER A 538 -17.14 22.89 -0.48
N ASP A 539 -17.12 21.76 -1.20
CA ASP A 539 -18.25 21.29 -2.00
C ASP A 539 -18.10 19.83 -2.44
N LYS A 540 -19.23 19.19 -2.79
CA LYS A 540 -19.30 17.77 -3.17
C LYS A 540 -18.34 17.38 -4.32
N ASP A 541 -18.11 18.27 -5.29
CA ASP A 541 -17.23 17.96 -6.43
C ASP A 541 -15.72 18.06 -6.10
N TYR A 542 -15.31 18.52 -4.90
CA TYR A 542 -13.91 18.90 -4.62
C TYR A 542 -12.92 17.78 -4.96
N LEU A 543 -13.10 16.60 -4.37
CA LEU A 543 -12.19 15.46 -4.54
C LEU A 543 -12.18 14.94 -5.98
N SER A 544 -13.33 14.94 -6.67
CA SER A 544 -13.41 14.53 -8.08
C SER A 544 -12.72 15.50 -9.05
N ASP A 545 -12.60 16.77 -8.69
CA ASP A 545 -12.07 17.83 -9.57
C ASP A 545 -10.61 18.20 -9.29
N LEU A 546 -10.23 18.20 -8.01
CA LEU A 546 -8.96 18.73 -7.48
C LEU A 546 -8.14 17.70 -6.68
N GLY A 547 -8.74 16.56 -6.33
CA GLY A 547 -8.05 15.48 -5.62
C GLY A 547 -6.93 14.84 -6.44
N ASN A 548 -6.12 13.99 -5.80
CA ASN A 548 -5.07 13.26 -6.49
C ASN A 548 -5.68 12.23 -7.46
N ALA A 549 -5.47 12.45 -8.76
CA ALA A 549 -5.97 11.59 -9.84
C ALA A 549 -5.31 10.19 -9.94
N LEU A 550 -4.37 9.88 -9.03
CA LEU A 550 -3.79 8.55 -8.80
C LEU A 550 -4.21 7.95 -7.45
N SER A 551 -5.00 8.66 -6.63
CA SER A 551 -5.51 8.09 -5.37
C SER A 551 -6.65 7.09 -5.62
N VAL A 552 -6.63 6.00 -4.87
CA VAL A 552 -7.71 5.00 -4.81
C VAL A 552 -8.80 5.40 -3.80
N SER A 553 -8.56 6.40 -2.94
CA SER A 553 -9.54 6.86 -1.92
C SER A 553 -10.75 7.62 -2.48
N THR A 554 -10.78 7.90 -3.80
CA THR A 554 -11.82 8.70 -4.47
C THR A 554 -13.19 8.01 -4.60
N TYR A 555 -13.33 6.76 -4.12
CA TYR A 555 -14.57 5.97 -4.21
C TYR A 555 -15.51 6.06 -2.98
N SER A 556 -15.18 6.85 -1.96
CA SER A 556 -16.12 7.10 -0.85
C SER A 556 -17.21 8.10 -1.27
N SER A 557 -18.46 7.83 -0.90
CA SER A 557 -19.61 8.72 -1.17
C SER A 557 -19.84 9.77 -0.09
N TYR A 558 -19.19 9.62 1.07
CA TYR A 558 -19.14 10.57 2.18
C TYR A 558 -17.71 10.75 2.69
N LEU A 559 -17.45 11.93 3.26
CA LEU A 559 -16.22 12.30 3.95
C LEU A 559 -16.49 12.25 5.46
N LEU A 560 -15.75 11.40 6.17
CA LEU A 560 -15.86 11.23 7.62
C LEU A 560 -14.94 12.21 8.36
N SER A 561 -15.50 12.93 9.32
CA SER A 561 -14.78 13.56 10.42
C SER A 561 -15.05 12.78 11.70
N GLN A 562 -14.00 12.25 12.33
CA GLN A 562 -14.11 11.45 13.54
C GLN A 562 -13.09 11.85 14.61
N ALA A 563 -13.46 11.66 15.87
CA ALA A 563 -12.55 11.70 16.99
C ALA A 563 -12.88 10.57 17.97
N ASN A 564 -11.86 10.01 18.63
CA ASN A 564 -12.03 9.00 19.67
C ASN A 564 -11.07 9.23 20.84
N LEU A 565 -11.48 8.76 22.02
CA LEU A 565 -10.71 8.76 23.27
C LEU A 565 -10.90 7.39 23.93
N GLY A 566 -9.84 6.59 23.94
CA GLY A 566 -9.80 5.25 24.50
C GLY A 566 -9.01 5.19 25.81
N TYR A 567 -9.57 4.50 26.80
CA TYR A 567 -8.86 3.96 27.95
C TYR A 567 -8.85 2.42 27.83
N ALA A 568 -7.68 1.79 27.96
CA ALA A 568 -7.54 0.35 27.92
C ALA A 568 -6.55 -0.14 29.00
N ASN A 569 -6.99 -1.12 29.78
CA ASN A 569 -6.17 -1.85 30.75
C ASN A 569 -6.55 -3.34 30.71
N GLU A 570 -5.83 -4.19 31.44
CA GLU A 570 -6.22 -5.59 31.61
C GLU A 570 -7.65 -5.68 32.18
N GLY A 571 -8.51 -6.44 31.51
CA GLY A 571 -9.90 -6.67 31.90
C GLY A 571 -10.90 -5.55 31.60
N VAL A 572 -10.46 -4.37 31.13
CA VAL A 572 -11.30 -3.17 30.99
C VAL A 572 -10.90 -2.33 29.78
N SER A 573 -11.85 -2.04 28.88
CA SER A 573 -11.70 -1.01 27.87
C SER A 573 -12.92 -0.08 27.80
N LEU A 574 -12.67 1.22 27.67
CA LEU A 574 -13.66 2.28 27.53
C LEU A 574 -13.28 3.14 26.33
N ASN A 575 -14.17 3.32 25.36
CA ASN A 575 -13.92 4.10 24.14
C ASN A 575 -15.06 5.09 23.91
N GLY A 576 -14.76 6.38 24.03
CA GLY A 576 -15.65 7.47 23.61
C GLY A 576 -15.33 7.89 22.17
N HIS A 577 -16.35 8.10 21.36
CA HIS A 577 -16.24 8.35 19.92
C HIS A 577 -17.27 9.38 19.44
N VAL A 578 -16.89 10.18 18.46
CA VAL A 578 -17.71 11.26 17.89
C VAL A 578 -17.55 11.26 16.38
N ASP A 579 -18.66 11.20 15.64
CA ASP A 579 -18.67 11.14 14.18
C ASP A 579 -19.54 12.21 13.53
N ASN A 580 -19.05 12.75 12.42
CA ASN A 580 -19.79 13.61 11.50
C ASN A 580 -19.49 13.23 10.05
N TYR A 581 -20.53 13.10 9.24
CA TYR A 581 -20.45 12.76 7.82
C TYR A 581 -20.78 13.97 6.94
N GLN A 582 -19.94 14.25 5.95
CA GLN A 582 -20.22 15.21 4.89
C GLN A 582 -20.47 14.47 3.57
N SER A 583 -21.61 14.70 2.92
CA SER A 583 -21.90 14.15 1.59
C SER A 583 -20.90 14.71 0.55
N ILE A 584 -20.21 13.82 -0.17
CA ILE A 584 -19.39 14.18 -1.35
C ILE A 584 -19.94 13.60 -2.66
N ASP A 585 -21.00 12.79 -2.58
CA ASP A 585 -21.76 12.32 -3.75
C ASP A 585 -23.02 13.17 -4.00
N LYS A 586 -23.30 13.46 -5.27
CA LYS A 586 -24.50 14.18 -5.73
C LYS A 586 -25.77 13.32 -5.70
N ALA A 587 -25.67 12.00 -5.81
CA ALA A 587 -26.83 11.11 -5.71
C ALA A 587 -27.37 10.99 -4.27
N ILE A 588 -26.53 11.25 -3.26
CA ILE A 588 -26.92 11.14 -1.85
C ILE A 588 -27.69 12.39 -1.42
N THR A 589 -28.97 12.18 -1.08
CA THR A 589 -29.84 13.18 -0.44
C THR A 589 -29.49 13.31 1.05
N ASP A 590 -29.86 14.43 1.67
CA ASP A 590 -29.59 14.65 3.10
C ASP A 590 -30.28 13.61 4.00
N ALA A 591 -31.44 13.08 3.60
CA ALA A 591 -32.15 12.01 4.31
C ALA A 591 -31.52 10.61 4.13
N SER A 592 -30.52 10.48 3.25
CA SER A 592 -29.76 9.25 2.99
C SER A 592 -28.36 9.29 3.60
N LEU A 593 -28.05 10.31 4.41
CA LEU A 593 -26.78 10.40 5.14
C LEU A 593 -26.76 9.46 6.35
N PRO A 594 -25.59 8.89 6.71
CA PRO A 594 -25.44 8.20 7.99
C PRO A 594 -25.67 9.16 9.16
N TYR A 595 -26.25 8.65 10.25
CA TYR A 595 -26.42 9.39 11.49
C TYR A 595 -25.08 9.86 12.07
N ARG A 596 -25.05 11.10 12.61
CA ARG A 596 -23.95 11.56 13.46
C ARG A 596 -24.05 10.87 14.82
N ARG A 597 -22.93 10.38 15.36
CA ARG A 597 -22.85 9.76 16.71
C ARG A 597 -22.20 10.77 17.66
N LEU A 598 -22.97 11.37 18.58
CA LEU A 598 -22.58 12.59 19.29
C LEU A 598 -22.89 12.55 20.82
N PRO A 599 -22.17 11.78 21.65
CA PRO A 599 -21.13 10.80 21.32
C PRO A 599 -21.70 9.36 21.25
N GLN A 600 -20.83 8.42 20.90
CA GLN A 600 -20.92 7.01 21.28
C GLN A 600 -19.91 6.75 22.42
N VAL A 601 -20.27 5.92 23.40
CA VAL A 601 -19.42 5.51 24.52
C VAL A 601 -19.59 4.01 24.73
N ASN A 602 -18.52 3.25 24.48
CA ASN A 602 -18.51 1.79 24.59
C ASN A 602 -17.62 1.38 25.77
N LEU A 603 -18.16 0.58 26.69
CA LEU A 603 -17.46 -0.06 27.79
C LEU A 603 -17.49 -1.57 27.57
N ASN A 604 -16.32 -2.19 27.47
CA ASN A 604 -16.18 -3.64 27.47
C ASN A 604 -15.39 -4.05 28.72
N LEU A 605 -16.00 -4.89 29.55
CA LEU A 605 -15.34 -5.58 30.65
C LEU A 605 -15.13 -7.04 30.27
N ASN A 606 -13.94 -7.59 30.50
CA ASN A 606 -13.66 -9.00 30.31
C ASN A 606 -12.89 -9.57 31.51
N HIS A 607 -13.27 -10.77 31.96
CA HIS A 607 -12.57 -11.47 33.02
C HIS A 607 -12.60 -12.97 32.81
N ALA A 608 -11.42 -13.57 32.75
CA ALA A 608 -11.20 -15.02 32.70
C ALA A 608 -10.79 -15.49 34.09
N PHE A 609 -11.42 -16.54 34.60
CA PHE A 609 -11.11 -17.06 35.92
C PHE A 609 -9.97 -18.09 35.86
N ASN A 610 -8.90 -17.89 36.62
CA ASN A 610 -7.75 -18.82 36.60
C ASN A 610 -8.04 -20.21 37.19
N PHE A 611 -9.14 -20.37 37.96
CA PHE A 611 -9.46 -21.62 38.67
C PHE A 611 -10.42 -22.56 37.91
N MET A 612 -11.05 -22.09 36.82
CA MET A 612 -11.94 -22.89 35.97
C MET A 612 -12.02 -22.26 34.57
N PRO A 613 -12.27 -23.00 33.49
CA PRO A 613 -12.34 -22.45 32.13
C PRO A 613 -13.64 -21.65 31.91
N LEU A 614 -13.81 -20.54 32.63
CA LEU A 614 -14.98 -19.67 32.62
C LEU A 614 -14.54 -18.25 32.25
N ASN A 615 -15.14 -17.73 31.19
CA ASN A 615 -14.94 -16.36 30.74
C ASN A 615 -16.23 -15.57 30.92
N THR A 616 -16.11 -14.35 31.44
CA THR A 616 -17.20 -13.40 31.60
C THR A 616 -16.88 -12.14 30.81
N VAL A 617 -17.87 -11.62 30.09
CA VAL A 617 -17.76 -10.40 29.29
C VAL A 617 -19.00 -9.56 29.53
N MET A 618 -18.85 -8.25 29.67
CA MET A 618 -19.97 -7.32 29.69
C MET A 618 -19.71 -6.21 28.68
N ASP A 619 -20.46 -6.21 27.59
CA ASP A 619 -20.50 -5.11 26.64
C ASP A 619 -21.57 -4.12 27.07
N ALA A 620 -21.24 -2.83 27.16
CA ALA A 620 -22.17 -1.74 27.38
C ALA A 620 -21.91 -0.60 26.39
N GLU A 621 -22.98 -0.02 25.85
CA GLU A 621 -22.96 1.08 24.91
C GLU A 621 -23.95 2.15 25.34
N TYR A 622 -23.55 3.41 25.25
CA TYR A 622 -24.45 4.56 25.16
C TYR A 622 -24.14 5.32 23.87
N VAL A 623 -25.15 5.70 23.10
CA VAL A 623 -24.97 6.51 21.88
C VAL A 623 -26.13 7.48 21.67
N TYR A 624 -25.81 8.72 21.27
CA TYR A 624 -26.78 9.66 20.75
C TYR A 624 -26.65 9.78 19.22
N PHE A 625 -27.70 9.37 18.51
CA PHE A 625 -27.86 9.50 17.08
C PHE A 625 -28.53 10.83 16.74
N GLN A 626 -27.84 11.65 15.95
CA GLN A 626 -28.34 12.93 15.47
C GLN A 626 -28.35 12.99 13.94
N HIS A 627 -29.46 13.47 13.40
CA HIS A 627 -29.71 13.69 12.00
C HIS A 627 -30.61 14.93 11.83
N ASP A 628 -30.52 15.60 10.68
CA ASP A 628 -31.23 16.84 10.42
C ASP A 628 -32.64 16.62 9.84
N SER A 629 -32.81 15.57 9.02
CA SER A 629 -34.08 15.20 8.34
C SER A 629 -34.90 14.04 8.91
N VAL A 630 -34.35 13.15 9.77
CA VAL A 630 -35.03 11.95 10.31
C VAL A 630 -34.99 11.90 11.85
N VAL A 631 -35.58 10.88 12.47
CA VAL A 631 -35.76 10.75 13.94
C VAL A 631 -34.43 10.77 14.68
N ASN A 632 -34.34 11.53 15.78
CA ASN A 632 -33.15 11.51 16.65
C ASN A 632 -33.39 10.58 17.84
N GLY A 633 -32.35 9.91 18.32
CA GLY A 633 -32.49 8.92 19.40
C GLY A 633 -31.25 8.73 20.25
N GLN A 634 -31.46 8.54 21.55
CA GLN A 634 -30.45 7.98 22.45
C GLN A 634 -30.69 6.47 22.58
N ARG A 635 -29.63 5.68 22.57
CA ARG A 635 -29.65 4.23 22.79
C ARG A 635 -28.69 3.88 23.92
N THR A 636 -29.17 3.08 24.87
CA THR A 636 -28.33 2.41 25.86
C THR A 636 -28.49 0.91 25.68
N SER A 637 -27.40 0.17 25.50
CA SER A 637 -27.41 -1.29 25.36
C SER A 637 -26.43 -1.92 26.34
N VAL A 638 -26.82 -3.02 27.00
CA VAL A 638 -25.95 -3.78 27.93
C VAL A 638 -26.13 -5.27 27.67
N LYS A 639 -25.02 -6.00 27.52
CA LYS A 639 -24.95 -7.44 27.21
C LYS A 639 -23.90 -8.14 28.08
N PRO A 640 -24.22 -8.49 29.34
CA PRO A 640 -23.49 -9.54 30.06
C PRO A 640 -23.54 -10.86 29.29
N SER A 641 -22.40 -11.54 29.27
CA SER A 641 -22.14 -12.81 28.60
C SER A 641 -21.26 -13.70 29.49
N VAL A 642 -21.55 -14.99 29.53
CA VAL A 642 -20.77 -16.01 30.23
C VAL A 642 -20.51 -17.16 29.26
N SER A 643 -19.25 -17.57 29.08
CA SER A 643 -18.87 -18.71 28.24
C SER A 643 -17.93 -19.66 28.96
N LEU A 644 -17.99 -20.94 28.57
CA LEU A 644 -17.19 -22.02 29.15
C LEU A 644 -16.34 -22.69 28.05
N PRO A 645 -15.20 -22.09 27.63
CA PRO A 645 -14.35 -22.65 26.58
C PRO A 645 -13.66 -23.95 27.01
N LEU A 646 -14.22 -25.10 26.63
CA LEU A 646 -13.59 -26.41 26.79
C LEU A 646 -12.78 -26.72 25.53
N GLN A 647 -11.46 -26.84 25.66
CA GLN A 647 -10.55 -27.04 24.52
C GLN A 647 -9.54 -28.15 24.81
N THR A 648 -9.28 -28.98 23.80
CA THR A 648 -8.18 -29.96 23.75
C THR A 648 -7.37 -29.71 22.48
N THR A 649 -6.31 -30.49 22.25
CA THR A 649 -5.54 -30.42 21.00
C THR A 649 -6.31 -30.88 19.76
N SER A 650 -7.40 -31.64 19.93
CA SER A 650 -8.16 -32.26 18.83
C SER A 650 -9.64 -31.86 18.75
N ALA A 651 -10.14 -31.11 19.74
CA ALA A 651 -11.56 -30.70 19.80
C ALA A 651 -11.75 -29.41 20.61
N PHE A 652 -12.83 -28.68 20.31
CA PHE A 652 -13.31 -27.59 21.14
C PHE A 652 -14.83 -27.61 21.28
N LEU A 653 -15.31 -27.11 22.41
CA LEU A 653 -16.72 -26.90 22.74
C LEU A 653 -16.84 -25.65 23.64
N THR A 654 -17.50 -24.60 23.14
CA THR A 654 -17.68 -23.33 23.84
C THR A 654 -19.16 -22.96 23.87
N PRO A 655 -19.93 -23.46 24.85
CA PRO A 655 -21.25 -22.93 25.16
C PRO A 655 -21.13 -21.53 25.77
N LYS A 656 -22.09 -20.67 25.42
CA LYS A 656 -22.18 -19.28 25.87
C LYS A 656 -23.64 -18.87 26.06
N ILE A 657 -23.89 -18.19 27.17
CA ILE A 657 -25.17 -17.55 27.49
C ILE A 657 -24.92 -16.05 27.59
N SER A 658 -25.75 -15.25 26.93
CA SER A 658 -25.75 -13.79 27.06
C SER A 658 -27.17 -13.28 27.31
N LEU A 659 -27.29 -12.11 27.94
CA LEU A 659 -28.57 -11.42 28.11
C LEU A 659 -28.40 -9.98 27.62
N GLN A 660 -29.03 -9.62 26.51
CA GLN A 660 -28.95 -8.26 25.95
C GLN A 660 -30.19 -7.45 26.31
N HIS A 661 -30.01 -6.36 27.06
CA HIS A 661 -31.01 -5.33 27.27
C HIS A 661 -30.66 -4.09 26.44
N THR A 662 -31.62 -3.51 25.73
CA THR A 662 -31.46 -2.28 24.96
C THR A 662 -32.66 -1.36 25.19
N GLN A 663 -32.39 -0.12 25.57
CA GLN A 663 -33.38 0.93 25.83
C GLN A 663 -33.14 2.11 24.88
N TYR A 664 -34.22 2.65 24.32
CA TYR A 664 -34.17 3.87 23.50
C TYR A 664 -34.89 5.03 24.20
N LEU A 665 -34.47 6.24 23.86
CA LEU A 665 -35.21 7.48 24.07
C LEU A 665 -35.21 8.25 22.75
N LEU A 666 -36.35 8.25 22.08
CA LEU A 666 -36.55 8.82 20.75
C LEU A 666 -37.09 10.25 20.84
N SER A 667 -36.81 11.05 19.82
CA SER A 667 -37.25 12.44 19.74
C SER A 667 -37.65 12.79 18.30
N ASN A 668 -38.83 13.41 18.19
CA ASN A 668 -39.51 13.57 16.90
C ASN A 668 -38.72 14.43 15.89
N PRO A 669 -38.69 14.03 14.60
CA PRO A 669 -38.11 14.84 13.54
C PRO A 669 -38.96 16.10 13.28
N LYS A 670 -38.36 17.11 12.63
CA LYS A 670 -39.01 18.38 12.26
C LYS A 670 -40.10 18.27 11.16
N GLY A 671 -40.63 17.08 10.92
CA GLY A 671 -41.49 16.74 9.77
C GLY A 671 -42.79 15.99 10.08
N GLY A 672 -43.16 15.82 11.35
CA GLY A 672 -44.49 15.30 11.73
C GLY A 672 -44.72 13.79 11.56
N VAL A 673 -43.67 12.99 11.38
CA VAL A 673 -43.76 11.52 11.46
C VAL A 673 -44.09 11.14 12.90
N LEU A 674 -45.22 10.48 13.13
CA LEU A 674 -45.61 9.98 14.44
C LEU A 674 -44.81 8.72 14.79
N LEU A 675 -44.14 8.75 15.94
CA LEU A 675 -43.51 7.56 16.52
C LEU A 675 -44.56 6.68 17.21
N SER A 676 -44.44 5.36 17.04
CA SER A 676 -45.31 4.39 17.73
C SER A 676 -45.06 4.32 19.25
N SER A 677 -43.86 4.73 19.68
CA SER A 677 -43.44 4.85 21.07
C SER A 677 -42.18 5.71 21.12
N ASP A 678 -42.08 6.62 22.09
CA ASP A 678 -40.90 7.48 22.29
C ASP A 678 -39.80 6.78 23.13
N ASN A 679 -40.08 5.62 23.72
CA ASN A 679 -39.18 4.94 24.67
C ASN A 679 -39.14 3.40 24.54
N PRO A 680 -39.04 2.81 23.32
CA PRO A 680 -39.06 1.37 23.15
C PRO A 680 -37.87 0.69 23.85
N SER A 681 -38.09 -0.54 24.31
CA SER A 681 -37.08 -1.34 25.00
C SER A 681 -37.17 -2.81 24.59
N ARG A 682 -36.05 -3.53 24.69
CA ARG A 682 -35.91 -4.93 24.28
C ARG A 682 -34.98 -5.65 25.25
N THR A 683 -35.41 -6.80 25.76
CA THR A 683 -34.57 -7.69 26.58
C THR A 683 -34.63 -9.09 26.01
N LEU A 684 -33.50 -9.62 25.55
CA LEU A 684 -33.43 -10.93 24.87
C LEU A 684 -32.25 -11.77 25.41
N PRO A 685 -32.48 -13.03 25.82
CA PRO A 685 -31.41 -13.99 26.02
C PRO A 685 -30.87 -14.47 24.67
N VAL A 686 -29.56 -14.70 24.61
CA VAL A 686 -28.84 -15.27 23.47
C VAL A 686 -28.10 -16.50 23.96
N PHE A 687 -28.42 -17.67 23.41
CA PHE A 687 -27.69 -18.90 23.66
C PHE A 687 -26.95 -19.31 22.39
N SER A 688 -25.63 -19.49 22.50
CA SER A 688 -24.77 -19.95 21.41
C SER A 688 -23.89 -21.10 21.89
N THR A 689 -23.62 -22.07 21.03
CA THR A 689 -22.66 -23.15 21.28
C THR A 689 -21.82 -23.37 20.05
N ASP A 690 -20.53 -23.09 20.15
CA ASP A 690 -19.54 -23.31 19.08
C ASP A 690 -18.74 -24.58 19.37
N SER A 691 -18.57 -25.44 18.37
CA SER A 691 -17.90 -26.73 18.54
C SER A 691 -17.21 -27.18 17.26
N GLY A 692 -16.12 -27.92 17.38
CA GLY A 692 -15.42 -28.47 16.23
C GLY A 692 -14.31 -29.45 16.59
N LEU A 693 -13.78 -30.11 15.58
CA LEU A 693 -12.69 -31.07 15.68
C LEU A 693 -11.51 -30.64 14.81
N TYR A 694 -10.30 -31.01 15.24
CA TYR A 694 -9.09 -30.94 14.43
C TYR A 694 -8.62 -32.38 14.17
N MET A 695 -8.84 -32.84 12.93
CA MET A 695 -8.34 -34.14 12.47
C MET A 695 -7.17 -33.91 11.52
N GLU A 696 -6.07 -34.63 11.73
CA GLU A 696 -4.85 -34.50 10.93
C GLU A 696 -4.43 -35.86 10.38
N LYS A 697 -3.90 -35.85 9.16
CA LYS A 697 -3.33 -37.04 8.50
C LYS A 697 -2.16 -36.65 7.61
N SER A 698 -1.02 -37.31 7.76
CA SER A 698 0.07 -37.22 6.80
C SER A 698 -0.30 -37.92 5.49
N VAL A 699 -0.09 -37.25 4.37
CA VAL A 699 -0.38 -37.73 3.01
C VAL A 699 0.84 -37.46 2.14
N ASP A 700 1.47 -38.52 1.66
CA ASP A 700 2.59 -38.42 0.72
C ASP A 700 2.08 -38.45 -0.72
N PHE A 701 2.41 -37.42 -1.50
CA PHE A 701 2.00 -37.28 -2.89
C PHE A 701 3.12 -36.65 -3.73
N SER A 702 3.45 -37.28 -4.86
CA SER A 702 4.49 -36.80 -5.80
C SER A 702 5.84 -36.47 -5.14
N ASN A 703 6.36 -37.41 -4.33
CA ASN A 703 7.60 -37.29 -3.55
C ASN A 703 7.65 -36.07 -2.59
N ARG A 704 6.50 -35.46 -2.26
CA ARG A 704 6.36 -34.43 -1.21
C ARG A 704 5.41 -34.96 -0.14
N SER A 705 5.71 -34.66 1.13
CA SER A 705 4.86 -35.02 2.26
C SER A 705 4.02 -33.82 2.66
N TYR A 706 2.72 -34.03 2.85
CA TYR A 706 1.76 -33.00 3.23
C TYR A 706 1.02 -33.39 4.49
N LEU A 707 0.71 -32.41 5.33
CA LEU A 707 -0.25 -32.55 6.41
C LEU A 707 -1.64 -32.16 5.87
N HIS A 708 -2.55 -33.13 5.82
CA HIS A 708 -3.96 -32.92 5.50
C HIS A 708 -4.72 -32.68 6.80
N THR A 709 -5.32 -31.50 6.96
CA THR A 709 -6.25 -31.22 8.08
C THR A 709 -7.70 -31.31 7.59
N LEU A 710 -8.58 -31.80 8.47
CA LEU A 710 -10.03 -31.82 8.29
C LEU A 710 -10.69 -31.26 9.56
N GLU A 711 -11.36 -30.13 9.39
CA GLU A 711 -11.86 -29.23 10.43
C GLU A 711 -13.40 -29.10 10.30
N PRO A 712 -14.19 -30.08 10.79
CA PRO A 712 -15.63 -29.92 10.91
C PRO A 712 -15.97 -28.98 12.08
N ARG A 713 -16.92 -28.08 11.86
CA ARG A 713 -17.41 -27.12 12.85
C ARG A 713 -18.93 -27.06 12.84
N LEU A 714 -19.53 -27.11 14.03
CA LEU A 714 -20.96 -26.96 14.28
C LEU A 714 -21.18 -25.79 15.24
N PHE A 715 -22.06 -24.86 14.86
CA PHE A 715 -22.44 -23.72 15.67
C PHE A 715 -23.96 -23.62 15.78
N TYR A 716 -24.47 -23.83 17.00
CA TYR A 716 -25.90 -23.70 17.31
C TYR A 716 -26.18 -22.32 17.91
N LEU A 717 -27.27 -21.69 17.46
CA LEU A 717 -27.71 -20.38 17.94
C LEU A 717 -29.22 -20.37 18.20
N TYR A 718 -29.60 -19.92 19.39
CA TYR A 718 -30.97 -19.72 19.82
C TYR A 718 -31.18 -18.32 20.40
N ILE A 719 -32.13 -17.57 19.82
CA ILE A 719 -32.60 -16.25 20.27
C ILE A 719 -34.12 -16.22 20.09
N PRO A 720 -34.93 -16.02 21.15
CA PRO A 720 -36.38 -16.01 21.03
C PRO A 720 -36.87 -14.77 20.26
N LYS A 721 -37.96 -14.93 19.52
CA LYS A 721 -38.61 -13.83 18.79
C LYS A 721 -39.16 -12.77 19.74
N SER A 722 -38.91 -11.51 19.40
CA SER A 722 -39.52 -10.32 19.99
C SER A 722 -39.81 -9.32 18.88
N ASP A 723 -40.97 -8.67 18.94
CA ASP A 723 -41.33 -7.60 18.01
C ASP A 723 -40.42 -6.38 18.21
N GLN A 724 -39.84 -5.90 17.12
CA GLN A 724 -38.88 -4.80 17.05
C GLN A 724 -39.30 -3.75 15.99
N SER A 725 -40.54 -3.85 15.49
CA SER A 725 -41.10 -2.98 14.45
C SER A 725 -41.20 -1.51 14.87
N ASN A 726 -41.32 -1.24 16.17
CA ASN A 726 -41.35 0.10 16.79
C ASN A 726 -39.96 0.72 17.01
N ILE A 727 -38.86 0.00 16.79
CA ILE A 727 -37.48 0.51 16.95
C ILE A 727 -37.00 1.04 15.58
N PRO A 728 -36.64 2.33 15.42
CA PRO A 728 -36.05 2.84 14.19
C PRO A 728 -34.71 2.17 13.83
N ILE A 729 -34.21 2.41 12.62
CA ILE A 729 -32.87 1.98 12.20
C ILE A 729 -31.92 3.18 12.26
N PHE A 730 -30.79 3.01 12.96
CA PHE A 730 -29.76 4.03 13.14
C PHE A 730 -28.41 3.59 12.55
N ASP A 731 -27.86 2.46 13.02
CA ASP A 731 -26.54 1.93 12.60
C ASP A 731 -26.59 0.46 12.14
N THR A 732 -27.81 -0.01 11.87
CA THR A 732 -28.13 -1.42 11.61
C THR A 732 -28.37 -1.69 10.12
N ALA A 733 -27.51 -2.50 9.52
CA ALA A 733 -27.61 -3.04 8.17
C ALA A 733 -27.38 -4.57 8.21
N LEU A 734 -27.75 -5.29 7.15
CA LEU A 734 -27.45 -6.72 7.05
C LEU A 734 -25.96 -6.91 6.72
N TYR A 735 -25.27 -7.82 7.41
CA TYR A 735 -23.90 -8.19 7.05
C TYR A 735 -23.85 -8.89 5.69
N ASP A 736 -22.75 -8.68 4.97
CA ASP A 736 -22.44 -9.45 3.78
C ASP A 736 -22.23 -10.93 4.16
N PHE A 737 -23.13 -11.80 3.68
CA PHE A 737 -23.05 -13.23 3.92
C PHE A 737 -21.74 -13.78 3.35
N SER A 738 -21.03 -14.60 4.13
CA SER A 738 -19.69 -15.14 3.88
C SER A 738 -19.44 -16.35 4.80
N PHE A 739 -18.38 -17.13 4.57
CA PHE A 739 -18.12 -18.34 5.37
C PHE A 739 -17.97 -18.01 6.85
N ASN A 740 -17.28 -16.92 7.18
CA ASN A 740 -17.06 -16.49 8.56
C ASN A 740 -18.31 -15.87 9.20
N SER A 741 -19.18 -15.20 8.43
CA SER A 741 -20.38 -14.55 9.00
C SER A 741 -21.45 -15.55 9.48
N MET A 742 -21.39 -16.81 9.05
CA MET A 742 -22.33 -17.86 9.49
C MET A 742 -22.20 -18.22 10.98
N PHE A 743 -21.10 -17.83 11.61
CA PHE A 743 -20.79 -18.07 13.03
C PHE A 743 -21.08 -16.87 13.93
N LEU A 744 -21.77 -15.84 13.41
CA LEU A 744 -22.14 -14.65 14.17
C LEU A 744 -23.45 -14.87 14.94
N GLU A 745 -23.51 -14.37 16.17
CA GLU A 745 -24.74 -14.35 16.98
C GLU A 745 -25.82 -13.41 16.41
N ASN A 746 -25.44 -12.42 15.60
CA ASN A 746 -26.38 -11.52 14.92
C ASN A 746 -25.98 -11.34 13.46
N ARG A 747 -26.96 -11.42 12.55
CA ARG A 747 -26.79 -11.16 11.11
C ARG A 747 -26.77 -9.68 10.74
N PHE A 748 -27.16 -8.81 11.67
CA PHE A 748 -27.16 -7.36 11.48
C PHE A 748 -25.96 -6.69 12.16
N SER A 749 -25.46 -5.61 11.57
CA SER A 749 -24.59 -4.64 12.25
C SER A 749 -25.39 -3.87 13.31
N GLY A 750 -24.68 -3.13 14.18
CA GLY A 750 -25.34 -2.30 15.19
C GLY A 750 -26.11 -3.12 16.22
N THR A 751 -27.07 -2.48 16.89
CA THR A 751 -27.95 -3.16 17.86
C THR A 751 -29.45 -2.87 17.69
N ASP A 752 -29.87 -2.13 16.65
CA ASP A 752 -31.30 -1.81 16.43
C ASP A 752 -32.13 -3.03 16.04
N ARG A 753 -31.49 -4.05 15.44
CA ARG A 753 -32.09 -5.37 15.21
C ARG A 753 -31.22 -6.47 15.78
N LEU A 754 -31.83 -7.31 16.62
CA LEU A 754 -31.28 -8.60 17.02
C LEU A 754 -32.15 -9.67 16.39
N GLN A 755 -31.56 -10.55 15.58
CA GLN A 755 -32.29 -11.61 14.88
C GLN A 755 -32.99 -12.56 15.86
N ASP A 756 -34.17 -13.03 15.48
CA ASP A 756 -34.74 -14.26 16.02
C ASP A 756 -34.03 -15.46 15.37
N ALA A 757 -33.59 -16.41 16.19
CA ALA A 757 -32.77 -17.52 15.74
C ALA A 757 -33.18 -18.83 16.42
N ASN A 758 -33.25 -19.88 15.62
CA ASN A 758 -33.16 -21.26 16.08
C ASN A 758 -32.52 -22.02 14.93
N GLN A 759 -31.18 -22.09 14.91
CA GLN A 759 -30.43 -22.48 13.73
C GLN A 759 -29.17 -23.27 14.09
N LEU A 760 -28.77 -24.15 13.18
CA LEU A 760 -27.52 -24.90 13.24
C LEU A 760 -26.70 -24.59 11.99
N THR A 761 -25.57 -23.91 12.17
CA THR A 761 -24.54 -23.76 11.16
C THR A 761 -23.67 -25.02 11.15
N ALA A 762 -23.49 -25.62 9.98
CA ALA A 762 -22.55 -26.71 9.76
C ALA A 762 -21.53 -26.32 8.70
N ALA A 763 -20.25 -26.53 8.98
CA ALA A 763 -19.19 -26.27 8.03
C ALA A 763 -18.08 -27.31 8.12
N LEU A 764 -17.35 -27.45 7.01
CA LEU A 764 -16.19 -28.31 6.87
C LEU A 764 -15.08 -27.50 6.20
N THR A 765 -13.95 -27.35 6.89
CA THR A 765 -12.70 -26.84 6.28
C THR A 765 -11.74 -28.01 6.07
N THR A 766 -11.05 -28.02 4.94
CA THR A 766 -9.97 -28.97 4.65
C THR A 766 -8.75 -28.19 4.18
N ARG A 767 -7.55 -28.54 4.69
CA ARG A 767 -6.29 -27.89 4.30
C ARG A 767 -5.24 -28.90 3.91
N LEU A 768 -4.37 -28.52 2.99
CA LEU A 768 -3.17 -29.26 2.63
C LEU A 768 -1.96 -28.37 2.89
N VAL A 769 -1.16 -28.71 3.89
CA VAL A 769 0.03 -27.95 4.32
C VAL A 769 1.28 -28.73 3.94
N ASP A 770 2.24 -28.10 3.27
CA ASP A 770 3.52 -28.71 2.92
C ASP A 770 4.35 -28.95 4.20
N ALA A 771 4.67 -30.21 4.51
CA ALA A 771 5.24 -30.59 5.80
C ALA A 771 6.69 -30.09 6.02
N LYS A 772 7.39 -29.67 4.96
CA LYS A 772 8.76 -29.15 5.03
C LYS A 772 8.82 -27.63 5.19
N SER A 773 7.91 -26.91 4.54
CA SER A 773 7.89 -25.45 4.49
C SER A 773 6.82 -24.80 5.37
N GLY A 774 5.86 -25.58 5.88
CA GLY A 774 4.72 -25.08 6.65
C GLY A 774 3.72 -24.25 5.84
N ARG A 775 3.84 -24.23 4.50
CA ARG A 775 2.97 -23.42 3.63
C ARG A 775 1.66 -24.15 3.33
N GLU A 776 0.54 -23.46 3.53
CA GLU A 776 -0.79 -23.90 3.09
C GLU A 776 -0.87 -23.88 1.55
N LYS A 777 -0.92 -25.06 0.92
CA LYS A 777 -1.05 -25.23 -0.53
C LYS A 777 -2.49 -25.29 -1.00
N LEU A 778 -3.40 -25.72 -0.14
CA LEU A 778 -4.83 -25.74 -0.41
C LEU A 778 -5.59 -25.46 0.89
N LYS A 779 -6.64 -24.63 0.80
CA LYS A 779 -7.70 -24.49 1.79
C LYS A 779 -9.03 -24.47 1.06
N LEU A 780 -9.92 -25.39 1.41
CA LEU A 780 -11.31 -25.37 0.97
C LEU A 780 -12.22 -25.37 2.19
N GLY A 781 -13.06 -24.35 2.33
CA GLY A 781 -14.15 -24.28 3.29
C GLY A 781 -15.49 -24.41 2.57
N VAL A 782 -16.41 -25.21 3.11
CA VAL A 782 -17.81 -25.33 2.66
C VAL A 782 -18.71 -25.28 3.89
N GLY A 783 -19.81 -24.51 3.85
CA GLY A 783 -20.76 -24.50 4.96
C GLY A 783 -22.11 -23.86 4.63
N GLU A 784 -23.07 -24.16 5.49
CA GLU A 784 -24.50 -23.84 5.34
C GLU A 784 -25.13 -23.68 6.73
N ILE A 785 -26.24 -22.92 6.80
CA ILE A 785 -27.06 -22.77 8.01
C ILE A 785 -28.41 -23.44 7.77
N ALA A 786 -28.77 -24.42 8.61
CA ALA A 786 -30.12 -24.96 8.70
C ALA A 786 -30.95 -24.15 9.71
N TYR A 787 -32.11 -23.67 9.28
CA TYR A 787 -33.03 -22.87 10.08
C TYR A 787 -34.22 -23.72 10.54
N PHE A 788 -34.38 -23.90 11.86
CA PHE A 788 -35.50 -24.65 12.45
C PHE A 788 -36.77 -23.80 12.63
N LYS A 789 -36.69 -22.49 12.38
CA LYS A 789 -37.80 -21.53 12.39
C LYS A 789 -37.57 -20.46 11.31
N ASN A 790 -38.67 -19.86 10.85
CA ASN A 790 -38.64 -18.65 10.03
C ASN A 790 -37.93 -17.52 10.78
N ARG A 791 -37.26 -16.63 10.05
CA ARG A 791 -36.62 -15.42 10.59
C ARG A 791 -37.56 -14.25 10.36
N GLU A 792 -38.27 -13.85 11.41
CA GLU A 792 -39.31 -12.82 11.34
C GLU A 792 -38.79 -11.41 11.64
N VAL A 793 -37.61 -11.28 12.29
CA VAL A 793 -36.96 -9.99 12.51
C VAL A 793 -36.16 -9.59 11.25
N THR A 794 -36.70 -8.64 10.50
CA THR A 794 -36.10 -8.09 9.27
C THR A 794 -35.86 -6.58 9.38
N LEU A 795 -35.19 -6.01 8.38
CA LEU A 795 -35.11 -4.55 8.20
C LEU A 795 -36.48 -4.03 7.68
N PRO A 796 -36.86 -2.77 7.96
CA PRO A 796 -38.10 -2.18 7.46
C PRO A 796 -38.22 -2.30 5.93
N GLY A 797 -39.37 -2.80 5.45
CA GLY A 797 -39.63 -3.02 4.03
C GLY A 797 -39.18 -4.37 3.46
N TYR A 798 -38.52 -5.22 4.26
CA TYR A 798 -38.07 -6.55 3.82
C TYR A 798 -39.04 -7.67 4.25
N PRO A 799 -39.33 -8.64 3.36
CA PRO A 799 -40.22 -9.76 3.67
C PRO A 799 -39.59 -10.72 4.70
N ILE A 800 -40.45 -11.40 5.47
CA ILE A 800 -40.07 -12.48 6.39
C ILE A 800 -39.34 -13.59 5.62
N GLU A 801 -38.23 -14.09 6.17
CA GLU A 801 -37.43 -15.13 5.52
C GLU A 801 -37.84 -16.53 6.00
N THR A 802 -38.48 -17.27 5.10
CA THR A 802 -39.05 -18.61 5.36
C THR A 802 -38.19 -19.76 4.82
N ASN A 803 -37.02 -19.46 4.25
CA ASN A 803 -36.12 -20.47 3.69
C ASN A 803 -35.60 -21.41 4.79
N GLN A 804 -35.59 -22.72 4.55
CA GLN A 804 -35.14 -23.72 5.54
C GLN A 804 -33.61 -23.79 5.66
N PHE A 805 -32.90 -23.33 4.62
CA PHE A 805 -31.45 -23.30 4.56
C PHE A 805 -30.95 -21.92 4.11
N SER A 806 -29.70 -21.60 4.40
CA SER A 806 -28.99 -20.47 3.79
C SER A 806 -28.55 -20.81 2.37
N PRO A 807 -28.00 -19.85 1.61
CA PRO A 807 -27.10 -20.20 0.52
C PRO A 807 -25.95 -21.08 1.04
N LEU A 808 -25.52 -22.04 0.23
CA LEU A 808 -24.32 -22.82 0.44
C LEU A 808 -23.10 -21.93 0.13
N VAL A 809 -22.22 -21.72 1.10
CA VAL A 809 -21.03 -20.88 0.94
C VAL A 809 -19.79 -21.74 0.78
N THR A 810 -18.96 -21.43 -0.21
CA THR A 810 -17.64 -22.03 -0.38
C THR A 810 -16.54 -20.98 -0.47
N GLU A 811 -15.37 -21.30 0.08
CA GLU A 811 -14.12 -20.53 -0.05
C GLU A 811 -12.99 -21.47 -0.42
N LEU A 812 -12.30 -21.21 -1.53
CA LEU A 812 -11.15 -21.96 -2.03
C LEU A 812 -9.94 -21.04 -2.14
N ASN A 813 -8.82 -21.41 -1.54
CA ASN A 813 -7.50 -20.85 -1.84
C ASN A 813 -6.56 -22.00 -2.18
N ALA A 814 -5.84 -21.89 -3.29
CA ALA A 814 -4.95 -22.94 -3.77
C ALA A 814 -3.67 -22.35 -4.38
N GLU A 815 -2.50 -22.75 -3.87
CA GLU A 815 -1.20 -22.53 -4.50
C GLU A 815 -0.95 -23.71 -5.46
N LEU A 816 -1.46 -23.59 -6.69
CA LEU A 816 -1.41 -24.65 -7.71
C LEU A 816 0.03 -24.97 -8.15
N THR A 817 0.90 -23.95 -8.19
CA THR A 817 2.35 -24.05 -8.36
C THR A 817 3.03 -22.97 -7.53
N GLU A 818 4.35 -23.01 -7.41
CA GLU A 818 5.14 -21.97 -6.71
C GLU A 818 5.01 -20.56 -7.36
N HIS A 819 4.34 -20.46 -8.51
CA HIS A 819 4.06 -19.21 -9.22
C HIS A 819 2.57 -18.94 -9.45
N ILE A 820 1.70 -19.95 -9.41
CA ILE A 820 0.26 -19.83 -9.73
C ILE A 820 -0.55 -20.08 -8.48
N SER A 821 -1.37 -19.10 -8.09
CA SER A 821 -2.38 -19.25 -7.05
C SER A 821 -3.78 -18.87 -7.53
N LEU A 822 -4.78 -19.53 -6.96
CA LEU A 822 -6.20 -19.37 -7.24
C LEU A 822 -6.94 -19.08 -5.93
N SER A 823 -7.67 -17.97 -5.88
CA SER A 823 -8.62 -17.65 -4.82
C SER A 823 -10.03 -17.58 -5.41
N SER A 824 -10.92 -18.44 -4.95
CA SER A 824 -12.32 -18.48 -5.38
C SER A 824 -13.28 -18.50 -4.20
N GLY A 825 -14.48 -17.98 -4.38
CA GLY A 825 -15.56 -18.04 -3.40
C GLY A 825 -16.91 -18.00 -4.10
N LEU A 826 -17.82 -18.90 -3.69
CA LEU A 826 -19.11 -19.12 -4.32
C LEU A 826 -20.23 -19.11 -3.27
N GLN A 827 -21.38 -18.57 -3.65
CA GLN A 827 -22.62 -18.65 -2.89
C GLN A 827 -23.74 -19.07 -3.84
N TRP A 828 -24.25 -20.28 -3.62
CA TRP A 828 -25.38 -20.84 -4.37
C TRP A 828 -26.60 -20.89 -3.46
N ASP A 829 -27.71 -20.30 -3.89
CA ASP A 829 -28.95 -20.29 -3.11
C ASP A 829 -29.83 -21.47 -3.53
N PRO A 830 -30.09 -22.46 -2.65
CA PRO A 830 -30.88 -23.64 -2.99
C PRO A 830 -32.35 -23.34 -3.28
N HIS A 831 -32.89 -22.20 -2.84
CA HIS A 831 -34.29 -21.82 -3.04
C HIS A 831 -34.49 -21.08 -4.37
N LEU A 832 -33.49 -20.31 -4.79
CA LEU A 832 -33.48 -19.67 -6.12
C LEU A 832 -32.93 -20.62 -7.21
N ASN A 833 -32.20 -21.65 -6.82
CA ASN A 833 -31.39 -22.51 -7.70
C ASN A 833 -30.45 -21.70 -8.62
N ASP A 834 -29.92 -20.59 -8.10
CA ASP A 834 -29.05 -19.65 -8.82
C ASP A 834 -27.82 -19.32 -7.96
N ILE A 835 -26.74 -18.92 -8.62
CA ILE A 835 -25.56 -18.39 -7.96
C ILE A 835 -25.84 -16.93 -7.62
N VAL A 836 -25.88 -16.60 -6.33
CA VAL A 836 -26.12 -15.21 -5.90
C VAL A 836 -24.83 -14.41 -5.82
N ARG A 837 -23.68 -15.05 -5.54
CA ARG A 837 -22.35 -14.42 -5.53
C ARG A 837 -21.27 -15.39 -6.00
N HIS A 838 -20.34 -14.91 -6.81
CA HIS A 838 -19.15 -15.66 -7.21
C HIS A 838 -17.97 -14.70 -7.40
N LYS A 839 -16.80 -15.09 -6.89
CA LYS A 839 -15.53 -14.40 -7.10
C LYS A 839 -14.49 -15.45 -7.47
N ALA A 840 -13.73 -15.25 -8.54
CA ALA A 840 -12.57 -16.06 -8.87
C ALA A 840 -11.41 -15.14 -9.24
N MET A 841 -10.21 -15.40 -8.70
CA MET A 841 -8.99 -14.64 -8.97
C MET A 841 -7.82 -15.62 -9.14
N LEU A 842 -7.18 -15.57 -10.30
CA LEU A 842 -5.96 -16.29 -10.64
C LEU A 842 -4.79 -15.31 -10.63
N HIS A 843 -3.74 -15.65 -9.91
CA HIS A 843 -2.52 -14.86 -9.75
C HIS A 843 -1.33 -15.66 -10.25
N PHE A 844 -0.57 -15.12 -11.19
CA PHE A 844 0.73 -15.61 -11.65
C PHE A 844 1.81 -14.63 -11.19
N ILE A 845 2.80 -15.12 -10.43
CA ILE A 845 3.94 -14.36 -9.91
C ILE A 845 5.19 -15.25 -9.99
N ASN A 846 6.13 -14.92 -10.88
CA ASN A 846 7.37 -15.69 -11.07
C ASN A 846 8.59 -15.00 -10.46
N GLN A 847 9.18 -14.07 -11.21
CA GLN A 847 10.27 -13.19 -10.77
C GLN A 847 9.72 -11.85 -10.26
N PRO A 848 10.51 -11.03 -9.54
CA PRO A 848 10.14 -9.65 -9.24
C PRO A 848 9.88 -8.86 -10.53
N GLY A 849 8.61 -8.60 -10.85
CA GLY A 849 8.19 -7.92 -12.08
C GLY A 849 7.58 -8.80 -13.16
N GLU A 850 7.43 -10.11 -12.98
CA GLU A 850 6.61 -10.98 -13.84
C GLU A 850 5.30 -11.32 -13.13
N ILE A 851 4.26 -10.54 -13.41
CA ILE A 851 2.98 -10.58 -12.70
C ILE A 851 1.83 -10.55 -13.71
N VAL A 852 0.90 -11.49 -13.58
CA VAL A 852 -0.40 -11.47 -14.29
C VAL A 852 -1.50 -11.88 -13.32
N ASN A 853 -2.53 -11.07 -13.20
CA ASN A 853 -3.72 -11.34 -12.40
C ASN A 853 -4.95 -11.33 -13.31
N LEU A 854 -5.81 -12.34 -13.19
CA LEU A 854 -7.08 -12.43 -13.88
C LEU A 854 -8.19 -12.66 -12.86
N GLY A 855 -9.21 -11.82 -12.86
CA GLY A 855 -10.30 -11.81 -11.91
C GLY A 855 -11.67 -11.79 -12.58
N TYR A 856 -12.62 -12.46 -11.94
CA TYR A 856 -14.04 -12.39 -12.24
C TYR A 856 -14.84 -12.18 -10.96
N ARG A 857 -15.83 -11.30 -11.00
CA ARG A 857 -16.74 -11.01 -9.90
C ARG A 857 -18.17 -10.94 -10.41
N TYR A 858 -19.02 -11.79 -9.85
CA TYR A 858 -20.47 -11.73 -9.95
C TYR A 858 -21.08 -11.50 -8.57
N ARG A 859 -22.00 -10.54 -8.45
CA ARG A 859 -22.83 -10.31 -7.26
C ARG A 859 -24.22 -9.88 -7.71
N GLN A 860 -25.20 -10.73 -7.48
CA GLN A 860 -26.62 -10.39 -7.58
C GLN A 860 -27.02 -9.51 -6.39
N ASN A 861 -27.86 -8.50 -6.62
CA ASN A 861 -28.54 -7.78 -5.57
C ASN A 861 -29.90 -8.42 -5.28
N THR A 862 -29.97 -9.28 -4.28
CA THR A 862 -31.20 -9.96 -3.84
C THR A 862 -32.13 -9.08 -2.98
N LEU A 863 -31.68 -7.88 -2.59
CA LEU A 863 -32.40 -7.00 -1.66
C LEU A 863 -33.39 -6.03 -2.34
N ILE A 864 -33.27 -5.84 -3.66
CA ILE A 864 -34.16 -4.97 -4.44
C ILE A 864 -34.89 -5.84 -5.47
N PRO A 865 -36.22 -6.00 -5.38
CA PRO A 865 -36.99 -6.80 -6.33
C PRO A 865 -36.80 -6.32 -7.77
N THR A 866 -36.75 -7.28 -8.71
CA THR A 866 -36.52 -7.06 -10.14
C THR A 866 -37.70 -6.36 -10.83
N ALA A 867 -37.89 -5.06 -10.55
CA ALA A 867 -38.89 -4.24 -11.23
C ALA A 867 -38.61 -4.24 -12.75
N LEU A 868 -39.61 -4.65 -13.54
CA LEU A 868 -39.53 -4.75 -15.02
C LEU A 868 -38.39 -5.63 -15.58
N GLY A 869 -37.89 -6.61 -14.81
CA GLY A 869 -36.90 -7.58 -15.33
C GLY A 869 -35.48 -7.04 -15.49
N THR A 870 -35.20 -5.77 -15.16
CA THR A 870 -33.84 -5.22 -15.09
C THR A 870 -33.23 -5.46 -13.71
N ARG A 871 -31.93 -5.80 -13.67
CA ARG A 871 -31.14 -5.95 -12.45
C ARG A 871 -30.06 -4.86 -12.34
N PRO A 872 -30.41 -3.57 -12.20
CA PRO A 872 -29.47 -2.44 -12.37
C PRO A 872 -28.36 -2.35 -11.29
N TYR A 873 -28.49 -3.10 -10.19
CA TYR A 873 -27.55 -3.10 -9.06
C TYR A 873 -26.66 -4.35 -8.99
N ASP A 874 -26.80 -5.27 -9.94
CA ASP A 874 -25.93 -6.43 -10.04
C ASP A 874 -24.52 -5.98 -10.45
N ILE A 875 -23.50 -6.69 -9.97
CA ILE A 875 -22.12 -6.47 -10.38
C ILE A 875 -21.68 -7.70 -11.16
N ILE A 876 -21.43 -7.52 -12.46
CA ILE A 876 -20.76 -8.52 -13.30
C ILE A 876 -19.51 -7.85 -13.87
N GLN A 877 -18.34 -8.22 -13.37
CA GLN A 877 -17.07 -7.56 -13.67
C GLN A 877 -15.97 -8.58 -13.97
N SER A 878 -15.17 -8.28 -14.98
CA SER A 878 -13.83 -8.86 -15.15
C SER A 878 -12.77 -7.86 -14.70
N ASP A 879 -11.67 -8.37 -14.18
CA ASP A 879 -10.46 -7.61 -13.85
C ASP A 879 -9.26 -8.31 -14.47
N ALA A 880 -8.38 -7.57 -15.11
CA ALA A 880 -7.10 -8.09 -15.58
C ALA A 880 -6.02 -7.06 -15.22
N SER A 881 -4.95 -7.47 -14.56
CA SER A 881 -3.78 -6.61 -14.34
C SER A 881 -2.48 -7.36 -14.60
N PHE A 882 -1.46 -6.64 -15.05
CA PHE A 882 -0.17 -7.21 -15.34
C PHE A 882 0.96 -6.20 -15.14
N HIS A 883 2.13 -6.74 -14.83
CA HIS A 883 3.42 -6.09 -14.98
C HIS A 883 4.33 -7.14 -15.62
N TRP A 884 4.91 -6.85 -16.79
CA TRP A 884 5.61 -7.86 -17.57
C TRP A 884 6.83 -7.29 -18.31
N PRO A 885 8.03 -7.89 -18.20
CA PRO A 885 9.21 -7.47 -18.95
C PRO A 885 9.06 -7.80 -20.44
N VAL A 886 9.33 -6.83 -21.31
CA VAL A 886 9.15 -6.94 -22.76
C VAL A 886 10.49 -7.08 -23.48
N TYR A 887 11.41 -6.13 -23.32
CA TYR A 887 12.69 -6.10 -24.04
C TYR A 887 13.65 -5.04 -23.47
N ASN A 888 14.95 -5.32 -23.34
CA ASN A 888 16.00 -4.37 -22.91
C ASN A 888 15.55 -3.42 -21.78
N ASP A 889 15.23 -3.99 -20.62
CA ASP A 889 14.76 -3.31 -19.41
C ASP A 889 13.43 -2.53 -19.54
N TRP A 890 12.72 -2.65 -20.66
CA TRP A 890 11.34 -2.19 -20.78
C TRP A 890 10.40 -3.22 -20.18
N SER A 891 9.48 -2.75 -19.33
CA SER A 891 8.32 -3.50 -18.85
C SER A 891 7.03 -2.82 -19.29
N ALA A 892 6.01 -3.60 -19.65
CA ALA A 892 4.66 -3.13 -19.84
C ALA A 892 3.86 -3.33 -18.55
N VAL A 893 3.06 -2.33 -18.18
CA VAL A 893 2.25 -2.35 -16.96
C VAL A 893 0.83 -1.91 -17.28
N GLY A 894 -0.17 -2.59 -16.72
CA GLY A 894 -1.55 -2.26 -17.01
C GLY A 894 -2.58 -2.92 -16.10
N LYS A 895 -3.78 -2.36 -16.16
CA LYS A 895 -5.00 -2.89 -15.56
C LYS A 895 -6.21 -2.58 -16.43
N TRP A 896 -7.18 -3.48 -16.42
CA TRP A 896 -8.50 -3.25 -17.01
C TRP A 896 -9.58 -3.94 -16.17
N THR A 897 -10.45 -3.13 -15.58
CA THR A 897 -11.66 -3.55 -14.87
C THR A 897 -12.87 -3.19 -15.73
N TYR A 898 -13.62 -4.19 -16.19
CA TYR A 898 -14.70 -4.04 -17.16
C TYR A 898 -16.04 -4.51 -16.56
N SER A 899 -17.10 -3.70 -16.69
CA SER A 899 -18.46 -4.13 -16.36
C SER A 899 -19.08 -4.82 -17.56
N LEU A 900 -19.28 -6.13 -17.42
CA LEU A 900 -19.95 -6.98 -18.41
C LEU A 900 -21.46 -6.70 -18.44
N LEU A 901 -22.06 -6.30 -17.31
CA LEU A 901 -23.47 -5.91 -17.23
C LEU A 901 -23.75 -4.61 -17.99
N ASN A 902 -22.93 -3.58 -17.75
CA ASN A 902 -23.13 -2.23 -18.31
C ASN A 902 -22.29 -1.98 -19.57
N ASN A 903 -21.71 -3.03 -20.16
CA ASN A 903 -20.83 -3.00 -21.34
C ASN A 903 -19.80 -1.84 -21.32
N SER A 904 -19.16 -1.59 -20.17
CA SER A 904 -18.38 -0.37 -19.94
C SER A 904 -17.16 -0.55 -19.02
N THR A 905 -16.04 0.03 -19.44
CA THR A 905 -14.80 0.09 -18.64
C THR A 905 -14.98 0.96 -17.40
N GLN A 906 -14.77 0.38 -16.23
CA GLN A 906 -14.86 1.04 -14.93
C GLN A 906 -13.55 1.75 -14.60
N GLU A 907 -12.45 1.03 -14.76
CA GLU A 907 -11.08 1.55 -14.68
C GLU A 907 -10.22 0.82 -15.72
N SER A 908 -9.31 1.55 -16.37
CA SER A 908 -8.18 0.97 -17.06
C SER A 908 -6.96 1.89 -16.95
N PHE A 909 -5.77 1.29 -16.95
CA PHE A 909 -4.56 1.99 -17.30
C PHE A 909 -3.63 1.08 -18.09
N PHE A 910 -2.80 1.71 -18.91
CA PHE A 910 -1.71 1.05 -19.61
C PHE A 910 -0.51 1.98 -19.64
N GLY A 911 0.68 1.42 -19.55
CA GLY A 911 1.90 2.19 -19.63
C GLY A 911 3.14 1.35 -19.89
N LEU A 912 4.23 2.08 -20.06
CA LEU A 912 5.56 1.54 -20.29
C LEU A 912 6.50 2.08 -19.23
N GLU A 913 7.28 1.17 -18.68
CA GLU A 913 8.36 1.42 -17.73
C GLU A 913 9.68 1.03 -18.38
N LYS A 914 10.72 1.83 -18.17
CA LYS A 914 12.10 1.44 -18.44
C LYS A 914 12.92 1.69 -17.18
N GLU A 915 13.45 0.63 -16.57
CA GLU A 915 14.26 0.74 -15.34
C GLU A 915 15.63 0.07 -15.56
N ASN A 916 16.70 0.86 -15.61
CA ASN A 916 18.07 0.33 -15.61
C ASN A 916 18.75 0.55 -14.24
N CYS A 917 20.06 0.30 -14.17
CA CYS A 917 20.83 0.43 -12.93
C CYS A 917 20.87 1.86 -12.35
N CYS A 918 20.74 2.92 -13.17
CA CYS A 918 20.95 4.30 -12.73
C CYS A 918 19.78 5.27 -12.96
N TRP A 919 18.80 4.92 -13.79
CA TRP A 919 17.57 5.68 -13.94
C TRP A 919 16.35 4.82 -14.26
N ARG A 920 15.17 5.40 -14.04
CA ARG A 920 13.87 4.82 -14.32
C ARG A 920 12.96 5.85 -14.97
N PHE A 921 12.27 5.46 -16.03
CA PHE A 921 11.25 6.25 -16.71
C PHE A 921 9.94 5.47 -16.74
N ARG A 922 8.83 6.14 -16.48
CA ARG A 922 7.48 5.58 -16.60
C ARG A 922 6.57 6.58 -17.29
N VAL A 923 5.71 6.06 -18.16
CA VAL A 923 4.56 6.77 -18.70
C VAL A 923 3.34 5.87 -18.59
N ILE A 924 2.25 6.37 -17.98
CA ILE A 924 0.97 5.67 -17.93
C ILE A 924 -0.16 6.57 -18.46
N GLY A 925 -1.09 5.97 -19.20
CA GLY A 925 -2.40 6.54 -19.48
C GLY A 925 -3.46 5.83 -18.63
N ARG A 926 -4.27 6.58 -17.88
CA ARG A 926 -5.38 6.07 -17.05
C ARG A 926 -6.72 6.57 -17.59
N ARG A 927 -7.75 5.72 -17.58
CA ARG A 927 -9.16 6.04 -17.78
C ARG A 927 -9.94 5.46 -16.61
N TRP A 928 -10.73 6.26 -15.90
CA TRP A 928 -11.53 5.78 -14.76
C TRP A 928 -12.88 6.50 -14.69
N ILE A 929 -13.91 5.87 -14.13
CA ILE A 929 -15.14 6.56 -13.76
C ILE A 929 -14.85 7.41 -12.51
N ASN A 930 -15.08 8.72 -12.62
CA ASN A 930 -14.64 9.70 -11.62
C ASN A 930 -15.80 10.43 -10.92
N ASN A 931 -16.98 10.43 -11.53
CA ASN A 931 -18.19 11.07 -11.02
C ASN A 931 -19.40 10.44 -11.73
N ILE A 932 -20.61 10.76 -11.31
CA ILE A 932 -21.86 10.36 -11.96
C ILE A 932 -22.60 11.59 -12.46
N ASN A 933 -23.31 11.45 -13.58
CA ASN A 933 -24.26 12.44 -14.05
C ASN A 933 -25.68 11.92 -13.80
N LEU A 934 -26.52 12.72 -13.19
CA LEU A 934 -27.91 12.37 -12.88
C LEU A 934 -28.81 12.97 -13.95
N ASN A 935 -29.31 12.14 -14.85
CA ASN A 935 -30.22 12.56 -15.91
C ASN A 935 -31.66 12.38 -15.41
N LEU A 936 -32.31 13.50 -15.09
CA LEU A 936 -33.74 13.53 -14.78
C LEU A 936 -34.52 13.36 -16.09
N ASN A 937 -35.45 12.41 -16.14
CA ASN A 937 -36.30 12.21 -17.32
C ASN A 937 -37.20 13.45 -17.54
N PRO A 938 -37.04 14.21 -18.64
CA PRO A 938 -37.75 15.48 -18.83
C PRO A 938 -39.26 15.34 -19.05
N ASN A 939 -39.75 14.11 -19.27
CA ASN A 939 -41.17 13.83 -19.50
C ASN A 939 -42.00 13.66 -18.20
N LEU A 940 -41.35 13.63 -17.02
CA LEU A 940 -42.00 13.46 -15.72
C LEU A 940 -42.15 14.79 -14.96
N GLN A 941 -42.64 15.83 -15.63
CA GLN A 941 -42.94 17.12 -14.99
C GLN A 941 -44.33 17.10 -14.33
N GLY A 942 -44.38 16.66 -13.07
CA GLY A 942 -45.56 16.74 -12.21
C GLY A 942 -45.19 16.75 -10.73
N PRO A 943 -46.08 17.20 -9.82
CA PRO A 943 -45.75 17.39 -8.41
C PRO A 943 -45.55 16.09 -7.58
N ASN A 944 -45.62 14.91 -8.20
CA ASN A 944 -45.58 13.60 -7.55
C ASN A 944 -44.34 12.75 -7.94
N VAL A 945 -43.18 13.36 -8.18
CA VAL A 945 -41.91 12.62 -8.42
C VAL A 945 -41.38 12.11 -7.08
N GLN A 946 -41.83 10.92 -6.67
CA GLN A 946 -41.52 10.32 -5.37
C GLN A 946 -40.85 8.93 -5.48
N SER A 947 -40.11 8.68 -6.58
CA SER A 947 -39.43 7.41 -6.83
C SER A 947 -37.96 7.58 -7.21
N LEU A 948 -37.09 6.76 -6.63
CA LEU A 948 -35.68 6.63 -7.00
C LEU A 948 -35.47 5.91 -8.35
N LEU A 949 -36.56 5.48 -9.00
CA LEU A 949 -36.54 4.74 -10.28
C LEU A 949 -36.49 5.65 -11.53
N ASP A 950 -36.68 6.97 -11.38
CA ASP A 950 -36.83 7.93 -12.50
C ASP A 950 -35.55 8.75 -12.81
N VAL A 951 -34.40 8.35 -12.25
CA VAL A 951 -33.12 9.06 -12.38
C VAL A 951 -32.06 8.17 -13.05
N ASP A 952 -31.77 8.41 -14.32
CA ASP A 952 -30.72 7.70 -15.06
C ASP A 952 -29.34 8.23 -14.65
N ALA A 953 -28.65 7.49 -13.78
CA ALA A 953 -27.28 7.80 -13.36
C ALA A 953 -26.25 7.23 -14.35
N THR A 954 -25.54 8.10 -15.07
CA THR A 954 -24.48 7.67 -16.01
C THR A 954 -23.07 7.99 -15.50
N GLY A 955 -22.17 7.00 -15.55
CA GLY A 955 -20.79 7.15 -15.10
C GLY A 955 -19.97 8.07 -16.00
N VAL A 956 -19.44 9.16 -15.44
CA VAL A 956 -18.60 10.13 -16.14
C VAL A 956 -17.14 9.66 -16.08
N SER A 957 -16.66 9.10 -17.19
CA SER A 957 -15.24 8.75 -17.34
C SER A 957 -14.34 9.98 -17.40
N GLN A 958 -13.18 9.90 -16.77
CA GLN A 958 -12.06 10.83 -16.89
C GLN A 958 -10.86 10.09 -17.47
N THR A 959 -10.05 10.80 -18.25
CA THR A 959 -8.72 10.32 -18.68
C THR A 959 -7.61 11.21 -18.14
N GLY A 960 -6.41 10.62 -18.02
CA GLY A 960 -5.19 11.34 -17.69
C GLY A 960 -3.93 10.60 -18.15
N VAL A 961 -2.84 11.33 -18.27
CA VAL A 961 -1.50 10.82 -18.58
C VAL A 961 -0.53 11.30 -17.51
N PHE A 962 0.25 10.38 -16.97
CA PHE A 962 1.15 10.60 -15.85
C PHE A 962 2.55 10.10 -16.20
N PHE A 963 3.57 10.79 -15.70
CA PHE A 963 4.97 10.52 -15.98
C PHE A 963 5.76 10.47 -14.68
N GLN A 964 6.76 9.59 -14.62
CA GLN A 964 7.74 9.54 -13.54
C GLN A 964 9.14 9.37 -14.15
N VAL A 965 10.10 10.18 -13.72
CA VAL A 965 11.52 10.05 -14.07
C VAL A 965 12.32 10.04 -12.78
N GLU A 966 12.99 8.94 -12.49
CA GLU A 966 13.80 8.79 -11.28
C GLU A 966 15.25 8.52 -11.62
N LEU A 967 16.14 9.37 -11.10
CA LEU A 967 17.58 9.18 -11.17
C LEU A 967 17.99 8.49 -9.86
N LYS A 968 18.37 7.20 -9.96
CA LYS A 968 18.73 6.38 -8.81
C LYS A 968 19.96 6.98 -8.14
N GLY A 969 19.91 7.17 -6.82
CA GLY A 969 20.97 7.87 -6.07
C GLY A 969 20.88 9.41 -6.08
N LEU A 970 19.87 10.01 -6.72
CA LEU A 970 19.62 11.46 -6.66
C LEU A 970 18.18 11.78 -6.20
N THR A 971 17.20 11.75 -7.12
CA THR A 971 15.80 12.09 -6.82
C THR A 971 14.85 11.60 -7.92
N GLY A 972 13.54 11.60 -7.63
CA GLY A 972 12.48 11.29 -8.57
C GLY A 972 11.59 12.51 -8.86
N VAL A 973 11.39 12.80 -10.14
CA VAL A 973 10.57 13.90 -10.68
C VAL A 973 9.30 13.32 -11.32
N GLY A 974 8.19 14.05 -11.26
CA GLY A 974 6.89 13.58 -11.77
C GLY A 974 6.01 12.98 -10.67
N GLU A 975 4.97 12.26 -11.08
CA GLU A 975 4.04 11.62 -10.15
C GLU A 975 4.60 10.31 -9.58
N LYS A 976 4.26 9.98 -8.33
CA LYS A 976 4.71 8.75 -7.67
C LYS A 976 3.82 7.57 -8.07
N LEU A 977 4.30 6.72 -8.98
CA LEU A 977 3.52 5.59 -9.50
C LEU A 977 3.64 4.30 -8.67
N ASP A 978 4.66 4.16 -7.81
CA ASP A 978 4.87 2.92 -7.02
C ASP A 978 3.65 2.59 -6.15
N GLU A 979 3.18 3.55 -5.33
CA GLU A 979 2.05 3.39 -4.41
C GLU A 979 0.74 3.10 -5.17
N PHE A 980 0.58 3.66 -6.37
CA PHE A 980 -0.56 3.38 -7.25
C PHE A 980 -0.52 1.94 -7.79
N PHE A 981 0.64 1.46 -8.24
CA PHE A 981 0.79 0.08 -8.71
C PHE A 981 0.64 -0.95 -7.58
N GLU A 982 1.18 -0.69 -6.38
CA GLU A 982 1.00 -1.55 -5.20
C GLU A 982 -0.47 -1.70 -4.79
N GLN A 983 -1.28 -0.64 -4.95
CA GLN A 983 -2.72 -0.69 -4.67
C GLN A 983 -3.55 -1.31 -5.81
N GLN A 984 -3.08 -1.23 -7.06
CA GLN A 984 -3.85 -1.65 -8.22
C GLN A 984 -3.52 -3.05 -8.75
N ILE A 985 -2.28 -3.52 -8.56
CA ILE A 985 -1.74 -4.75 -9.13
C ILE A 985 -1.30 -5.67 -7.99
N TYR A 986 -2.07 -6.74 -7.75
CA TYR A 986 -1.72 -7.73 -6.74
C TYR A 986 -0.34 -8.35 -7.04
N GLY A 987 0.49 -8.49 -6.00
CA GLY A 987 1.85 -9.01 -6.11
C GLY A 987 2.92 -7.98 -6.49
N TYR A 988 2.54 -6.78 -6.95
CA TYR A 988 3.52 -5.72 -7.25
C TYR A 988 4.19 -5.25 -5.95
N ARG A 989 5.49 -4.99 -6.02
CA ARG A 989 6.31 -4.46 -4.93
C ARG A 989 7.25 -3.42 -5.49
N LYS A 990 7.37 -2.28 -4.82
CA LYS A 990 8.37 -1.26 -5.14
C LYS A 990 9.79 -1.86 -5.12
N SER A 991 10.51 -1.70 -6.23
CA SER A 991 11.94 -1.99 -6.36
C SER A 991 12.72 -1.34 -5.20
N GLN A 992 13.43 -2.14 -4.39
CA GLN A 992 14.15 -1.63 -3.22
C GLN A 992 15.33 -0.75 -3.66
N LYS A 993 15.41 0.45 -3.07
CA LYS A 993 16.52 1.39 -3.28
C LYS A 993 17.80 0.89 -2.64
#